data_AF-F7XHM8-F1
#
_entry.id   AF-F7XHM8-F1
#
_cell.length_a   1.000
_cell.length_b   1.000
_cell.length_c   1.000
_cell.angle_alpha   90.00
_cell.angle_beta   90.00
_cell.angle_gamma   90.00
#
_symmetry.space_group_name_H-M   'P 1'
#
loop_
_entity.id
_entity.type
_entity.pdbx_description
1 polymer ?
#
loop_
_entity_poly.entity_id
_entity_poly.type
_entity_poly.pdbx_seq_one_letter_code
_entity_poly.pdbx_strand_id
1 'polypeptide(L)'
;MVQSLLALAPTLIVIAFFLLGPFNWSRHRSWSRAVTCAFVAAIALRYMLWRFTETVLPYPNDGPNFYWVWFVFIVEFLAFSEVVLFLILMSRYVDRSAEGNRLERQFFERDERELPTVDVFIPTYNEPLDVLERTIVGALALDHPKDKLNVYVLDDGRRDWLRTFCEGRGAIHVTRSDNAHAKAGNMNNGLRVSSGDFIAVFDADFVPYRSFLRRTLPFFMDDTIGIVQTPQHFFNVDPIQSNLGLENLWPDEQRLFFDEIAPSRDGWDVSFCCGSCSIARRKAVDAIGGFPTESITEDLLTTLSMLNRGFKTRYLNERLSMGLAAENLTGYFVQRERWCQGGIQTLYLHNGPLRGPGLSLFQRVMFLPMSWLVQYLVRFIVLLIPIVYLWFGALPLYFTDVADYVSNQVPLLAAYFLLMFWLTPTRYLPLVSTAVGTFSTFRMLPTVLSSLVRPFGKPFKVTPKGSSNEANVFDAYTFTWIAGFIVVTALGLLINIVPETARVEGSFSAIAALWSGINIVVLIIASLICFEKPRRLLQAFKLDEPVDLDGVEGRLVSLSLDKAVVAVSTETRFKSTKVRLNIEGFAPLEADLKQVTQRRGDITRTGDKQRYYLHLHYDLRGFERDKMIIKLYTGRYSRDVPDIDKIAVSVNLLLRAFGRTRTA
;
A
#
# COMPACT_ATOMS: atom_id res chain seq x y z
N MET A 1 3.74 -45.47 -11.54
CA MET A 1 3.92 -45.06 -10.13
C MET A 1 5.31 -44.47 -9.86
N VAL A 2 6.41 -45.17 -10.18
CA VAL A 2 7.79 -44.66 -9.95
C VAL A 2 8.11 -43.40 -10.75
N GLN A 3 7.80 -43.33 -12.05
CA GLN A 3 8.00 -42.12 -12.87
C GLN A 3 7.19 -40.92 -12.37
N SER A 4 5.96 -41.14 -11.91
CA SER A 4 5.11 -40.09 -11.33
C SER A 4 5.66 -39.55 -10.01
N LEU A 5 6.35 -40.37 -9.22
CA LEU A 5 7.04 -39.95 -7.99
C LEU A 5 8.33 -39.18 -8.29
N LEU A 6 9.06 -39.56 -9.35
CA LEU A 6 10.25 -38.83 -9.80
C LEU A 6 9.92 -37.41 -10.26
N ALA A 7 8.78 -37.19 -10.91
CA ALA A 7 8.32 -35.85 -11.30
C ALA A 7 8.12 -34.92 -10.09
N LEU A 8 7.84 -35.45 -8.89
CA LEU A 8 7.68 -34.65 -7.67
C LEU A 8 9.01 -34.29 -6.99
N ALA A 9 10.12 -34.94 -7.36
CA ALA A 9 11.40 -34.76 -6.67
C ALA A 9 11.86 -33.29 -6.58
N PRO A 10 11.78 -32.47 -7.65
CA PRO A 10 12.13 -31.05 -7.56
C PRO A 10 11.26 -30.28 -6.55
N THR A 11 9.97 -30.57 -6.49
CA THR A 11 9.04 -29.94 -5.54
C THR A 11 9.35 -30.36 -4.11
N LEU A 12 9.66 -31.63 -3.88
CA LEU A 12 10.07 -32.13 -2.56
C LEU A 12 11.39 -31.50 -2.10
N ILE A 13 12.34 -31.26 -3.00
CA ILE A 13 13.60 -30.55 -2.69
C ILE A 13 13.31 -29.11 -2.26
N VAL A 14 12.44 -28.39 -2.97
CA VAL A 14 12.02 -27.04 -2.59
C VAL A 14 11.39 -27.05 -1.20
N ILE A 15 10.44 -27.94 -0.94
CA ILE A 15 9.78 -28.05 0.36
C ILE A 15 10.79 -28.36 1.46
N ALA A 16 11.69 -29.33 1.23
CA ALA A 16 12.73 -29.70 2.18
C ALA A 16 13.68 -28.53 2.48
N PHE A 17 14.09 -27.76 1.46
CA PHE A 17 14.91 -26.56 1.66
C PHE A 17 14.23 -25.59 2.61
N PHE A 18 12.96 -25.25 2.38
CA PHE A 18 12.19 -24.32 3.22
C PHE A 18 12.00 -24.83 4.66
N LEU A 19 11.66 -26.12 4.83
CA LEU A 19 11.44 -26.74 6.15
C LEU A 19 12.73 -26.84 6.98
N LEU A 20 13.88 -27.10 6.34
CA LEU A 20 15.15 -27.25 7.03
C LEU A 20 15.86 -25.91 7.26
N GLY A 21 15.73 -24.97 6.33
CA GLY A 21 16.43 -23.68 6.36
C GLY A 21 15.52 -22.49 6.69
N PRO A 22 14.98 -21.78 5.68
CA PRO A 22 14.27 -20.52 5.82
C PRO A 22 13.28 -20.45 6.98
N PHE A 23 12.40 -21.45 7.17
CA PHE A 23 11.42 -21.41 8.25
C PHE A 23 12.02 -21.45 9.67
N ASN A 24 13.29 -21.86 9.80
CA ASN A 24 14.04 -21.84 11.05
C ASN A 24 15.03 -20.66 11.12
N TRP A 25 15.16 -19.86 10.05
CA TRP A 25 16.05 -18.70 9.99
C TRP A 25 15.28 -17.41 10.21
N SER A 26 15.93 -16.42 10.84
CA SER A 26 15.36 -15.08 10.94
C SER A 26 15.25 -14.44 9.55
N ARG A 27 14.05 -14.03 9.16
CA ARG A 27 13.77 -13.27 7.92
C ARG A 27 14.29 -11.83 7.92
N HIS A 28 14.79 -11.33 9.05
CA HIS A 28 15.33 -9.97 9.18
C HIS A 28 16.85 -9.92 8.98
N ARG A 29 17.52 -11.08 8.82
CA ARG A 29 18.94 -11.14 8.51
C ARG A 29 19.16 -11.15 7.00
N SER A 30 20.08 -10.31 6.51
CA SER A 30 20.33 -10.22 5.06
C SER A 30 20.94 -11.50 4.47
N TRP A 31 21.77 -12.24 5.21
CA TRP A 31 22.37 -13.48 4.69
C TRP A 31 21.33 -14.59 4.45
N SER A 32 20.35 -14.74 5.35
CA SER A 32 19.30 -15.76 5.22
C SER A 32 18.39 -15.41 4.04
N ARG A 33 18.00 -14.13 3.91
CA ARG A 33 17.22 -13.64 2.76
C ARG A 33 17.97 -13.85 1.45
N ALA A 34 19.28 -13.55 1.41
CA ALA A 34 20.10 -13.73 0.23
C ALA A 34 20.19 -15.20 -0.21
N VAL A 35 20.44 -16.13 0.72
CA VAL A 35 20.48 -17.57 0.42
C VAL A 35 19.12 -18.06 -0.09
N THR A 36 18.02 -17.69 0.58
CA THR A 36 16.67 -18.10 0.17
C THR A 36 16.29 -17.51 -1.20
N CYS A 37 16.54 -16.22 -1.43
CA CYS A 37 16.22 -15.58 -2.71
C CYS A 37 17.07 -16.14 -3.86
N ALA A 38 18.35 -16.43 -3.62
CA ALA A 38 19.22 -17.08 -4.60
C ALA A 38 18.74 -18.49 -4.95
N PHE A 39 18.30 -19.27 -3.95
CA PHE A 39 17.70 -20.59 -4.20
C PHE A 39 16.44 -20.48 -5.08
N VAL A 40 15.52 -19.58 -4.76
CA VAL A 40 14.29 -19.36 -5.57
C VAL A 40 14.64 -18.89 -6.98
N ALA A 41 15.62 -17.99 -7.12
CA ALA A 41 16.11 -17.54 -8.43
C ALA A 41 16.69 -18.70 -9.26
N ALA A 42 17.41 -19.64 -8.62
CA ALA A 42 17.93 -20.82 -9.31
C ALA A 42 16.81 -21.76 -9.78
N ILE A 43 15.75 -21.95 -8.99
CA ILE A 43 14.56 -22.73 -9.41
C ILE A 43 13.84 -22.04 -10.56
N ALA A 44 13.69 -20.71 -10.52
CA ALA A 44 13.09 -19.93 -11.60
C ALA A 44 13.93 -20.00 -12.88
N LEU A 45 15.25 -19.90 -12.78
CA LEU A 45 16.16 -20.04 -13.91
C LEU A 45 16.09 -21.44 -14.51
N ARG A 46 16.03 -22.50 -13.68
CA ARG A 46 15.83 -23.87 -14.15
C ARG A 46 14.55 -24.00 -14.99
N TYR A 47 13.44 -23.43 -14.53
CA TYR A 47 12.19 -23.42 -15.30
C TYR A 47 12.37 -22.68 -16.62
N MET A 48 12.98 -21.49 -16.62
CA MET A 48 13.18 -20.70 -17.84
C MET A 48 14.09 -21.39 -18.86
N LEU A 49 15.14 -22.08 -18.40
CA LEU A 49 16.02 -22.87 -19.26
C LEU A 49 15.25 -24.02 -19.90
N TRP A 50 14.52 -24.81 -19.09
CA TRP A 50 13.66 -25.89 -19.59
C TRP A 50 12.62 -25.37 -20.59
N ARG A 51 11.94 -24.27 -20.26
CA ARG A 51 10.95 -23.63 -21.13
C ARG A 51 11.58 -23.29 -22.48
N PHE A 52 12.76 -22.67 -22.48
CA PHE A 52 13.44 -22.29 -23.70
C PHE A 52 13.92 -23.50 -24.52
N THR A 53 14.62 -24.46 -23.91
CA THR A 53 15.29 -25.56 -24.63
C THR A 53 14.35 -26.67 -25.06
N GLU A 54 13.34 -27.01 -24.24
CA GLU A 54 12.50 -28.18 -24.50
C GLU A 54 11.17 -27.83 -25.19
N THR A 55 10.67 -26.61 -25.00
CA THR A 55 9.28 -26.29 -25.40
C THR A 55 9.14 -25.12 -26.36
N VAL A 56 10.16 -24.26 -26.49
CA VAL A 56 10.15 -23.10 -27.40
C VAL A 56 11.05 -23.36 -28.61
N LEU A 57 12.33 -23.67 -28.37
CA LEU A 57 13.30 -23.90 -29.43
C LEU A 57 12.94 -25.08 -30.36
N PRO A 58 12.39 -26.21 -29.86
CA PRO A 58 12.02 -27.33 -30.72
C PRO A 58 10.72 -27.11 -31.51
N TYR A 59 10.01 -26.00 -31.30
CA TYR A 59 8.74 -25.75 -31.98
C TYR A 59 8.96 -25.53 -33.49
N PRO A 60 8.22 -26.22 -34.37
CA PRO A 60 8.32 -26.03 -35.82
C PRO A 60 8.00 -24.59 -36.29
N ASN A 61 8.80 -24.06 -37.23
CA ASN A 61 8.68 -22.67 -37.71
C ASN A 61 7.62 -22.47 -38.81
N ASP A 62 6.55 -23.28 -38.85
CA ASP A 62 5.69 -23.47 -40.03
C ASP A 62 4.24 -23.01 -39.86
N GLY A 63 3.86 -22.39 -38.74
CA GLY A 63 2.47 -21.97 -38.50
C GLY A 63 2.26 -20.82 -37.51
N PRO A 64 1.01 -20.33 -37.37
CA PRO A 64 0.66 -19.24 -36.45
C PRO A 64 0.96 -19.57 -34.97
N ASN A 65 0.91 -20.85 -34.60
CA ASN A 65 1.23 -21.30 -33.25
C ASN A 65 2.71 -21.09 -32.88
N PHE A 66 3.63 -21.02 -33.85
CA PHE A 66 5.03 -20.65 -33.59
C PHE A 66 5.11 -19.28 -32.92
N TYR A 67 4.44 -18.29 -33.50
CA TYR A 67 4.41 -16.93 -32.95
C TYR A 67 3.73 -16.87 -31.59
N TRP A 68 2.69 -17.69 -31.37
CA TRP A 68 2.02 -17.80 -30.06
C TRP A 68 2.96 -18.31 -28.97
N VAL A 69 3.69 -19.41 -29.22
CA VAL A 69 4.64 -19.99 -28.25
C VAL A 69 5.76 -19.00 -27.92
N TRP A 70 6.34 -18.34 -28.93
CA TRP A 70 7.36 -17.31 -28.73
C TRP A 70 6.82 -16.09 -27.98
N PHE A 71 5.62 -15.64 -28.31
CA PHE A 71 4.98 -14.53 -27.61
C PHE A 71 4.77 -14.83 -26.13
N VAL A 72 4.23 -16.02 -25.80
CA VAL A 72 4.07 -16.46 -24.41
C VAL A 72 5.42 -16.53 -23.71
N PHE A 73 6.45 -17.08 -24.36
CA PHE A 73 7.79 -17.13 -23.79
C PHE A 73 8.39 -15.74 -23.50
N ILE A 74 8.21 -14.77 -24.40
CA ILE A 74 8.67 -13.38 -24.19
C ILE A 74 7.98 -12.78 -22.96
N VAL A 75 6.68 -12.99 -22.81
CA VAL A 75 5.91 -12.52 -21.65
C VAL A 75 6.39 -13.21 -20.36
N GLU A 76 6.63 -14.53 -20.40
CA GLU A 76 7.21 -15.26 -19.27
C GLU A 76 8.62 -14.80 -18.93
N PHE A 77 9.45 -14.45 -19.92
CA PHE A 77 10.80 -13.92 -19.72
C PHE A 77 10.77 -12.52 -19.07
N LEU A 78 9.81 -11.67 -19.47
CA LEU A 78 9.57 -10.40 -18.80
C LEU A 78 9.14 -10.60 -17.34
N ALA A 79 8.22 -11.54 -17.08
CA ALA A 79 7.80 -11.92 -15.73
C ALA A 79 8.97 -12.44 -14.90
N PHE A 80 9.79 -13.32 -15.47
CA PHE A 80 11.01 -13.83 -14.85
C PHE A 80 11.97 -12.71 -14.48
N SER A 81 12.18 -11.75 -15.39
CA SER A 81 13.04 -10.59 -15.16
C SER A 81 12.53 -9.74 -13.99
N GLU A 82 11.23 -9.46 -13.94
CA GLU A 82 10.59 -8.76 -12.81
C GLU A 82 10.78 -9.53 -11.49
N VAL A 83 10.55 -10.85 -11.50
CA VAL A 83 10.74 -11.70 -10.32
C VAL A 83 12.20 -11.69 -9.86
N VAL A 84 13.18 -11.79 -10.76
CA VAL A 84 14.61 -11.72 -10.42
C VAL A 84 14.95 -10.37 -9.79
N LEU A 85 14.44 -9.25 -10.32
CA LEU A 85 14.63 -7.93 -9.72
C LEU A 85 14.01 -7.85 -8.33
N PHE A 86 12.80 -8.40 -8.15
CA PHE A 86 12.16 -8.51 -6.85
C PHE A 86 12.99 -9.36 -5.87
N LEU A 87 13.52 -10.50 -6.30
CA LEU A 87 14.36 -11.37 -5.47
C LEU A 87 15.68 -10.70 -5.07
N ILE A 88 16.32 -9.97 -5.99
CA ILE A 88 17.52 -9.17 -5.69
C ILE A 88 17.16 -8.11 -4.65
N LEU A 89 16.08 -7.36 -4.86
CA LEU A 89 15.63 -6.34 -3.93
C LEU A 89 15.38 -6.93 -2.54
N MET A 90 14.60 -8.00 -2.47
CA MET A 90 14.20 -8.67 -1.23
C MET A 90 15.33 -9.50 -0.61
N SER A 91 16.48 -9.67 -1.25
CA SER A 91 17.62 -10.40 -0.68
C SER A 91 18.30 -9.66 0.48
N ARG A 92 18.06 -8.35 0.62
CA ARG A 92 18.51 -7.55 1.76
C ARG A 92 17.32 -6.97 2.52
N TYR A 93 17.54 -6.71 3.79
CA TYR A 93 16.60 -6.03 4.65
C TYR A 93 17.37 -5.22 5.69
N VAL A 94 16.98 -3.97 5.86
CA VAL A 94 17.55 -3.10 6.89
C VAL A 94 16.42 -2.59 7.77
N ASP A 95 16.51 -2.92 9.05
CA ASP A 95 15.73 -2.27 10.10
C ASP A 95 16.60 -1.19 10.75
N ARG A 96 16.22 0.07 10.51
CA ARG A 96 16.93 1.23 11.05
C ARG A 96 16.45 1.65 12.45
N SER A 97 15.51 0.94 13.07
CA SER A 97 14.96 1.35 14.37
C SER A 97 16.04 1.39 15.46
N ALA A 98 16.93 0.40 15.48
CA ALA A 98 18.06 0.37 16.43
C ALA A 98 19.10 1.47 16.17
N GLU A 99 19.38 1.75 14.89
CA GLU A 99 20.23 2.88 14.50
C GLU A 99 19.58 4.21 14.92
N GLY A 100 18.28 4.38 14.64
CA GLY A 100 17.48 5.54 15.03
C GLY A 100 17.50 5.78 16.53
N ASN A 101 17.35 4.74 17.37
CA ASN A 101 17.46 4.85 18.83
C ASN A 101 18.83 5.38 19.28
N ARG A 102 19.91 4.92 18.64
CA ARG A 102 21.28 5.37 18.95
C ARG A 102 21.48 6.82 18.51
N LEU A 103 21.10 7.16 17.28
CA LEU A 103 21.25 8.49 16.72
C LEU A 103 20.40 9.52 17.49
N GLU A 104 19.16 9.17 17.86
CA GLU A 104 18.28 10.02 18.66
C GLU A 104 18.94 10.46 19.96
N ARG A 105 19.48 9.51 20.74
CA ARG A 105 20.17 9.83 22.01
C ARG A 105 21.32 10.81 21.76
N GLN A 106 22.20 10.49 20.81
CA GLN A 106 23.36 11.33 20.48
C GLN A 106 22.98 12.73 19.96
N PHE A 107 21.90 12.84 19.19
CA PHE A 107 21.51 14.10 18.56
C PHE A 107 20.85 15.05 19.55
N PHE A 108 20.00 14.54 20.45
CA PHE A 108 19.26 15.34 21.43
C PHE A 108 19.96 15.47 22.79
N GLU A 109 21.18 14.93 22.93
CA GLU A 109 22.09 15.28 24.04
C GLU A 109 22.65 16.72 23.92
N ARG A 110 22.51 17.35 22.75
CA ARG A 110 22.93 18.73 22.49
C ARG A 110 22.00 19.74 23.15
N ASP A 111 22.50 20.95 23.40
CA ASP A 111 21.66 22.06 23.87
C ASP A 111 20.56 22.35 22.83
N GLU A 112 19.34 22.65 23.28
CA GLU A 112 18.22 22.96 22.38
C GLU A 112 18.56 24.11 21.41
N ARG A 113 19.44 25.03 21.81
CA ARG A 113 19.97 26.13 20.98
C ARG A 113 20.82 25.66 19.81
N GLU A 114 21.35 24.45 19.83
CA GLU A 114 22.12 23.84 18.74
C GLU A 114 21.26 23.01 17.78
N LEU A 115 20.00 22.73 18.12
CA LEU A 115 19.09 22.00 17.24
C LEU A 115 18.82 22.80 15.95
N PRO A 116 18.67 22.13 14.79
CA PRO A 116 18.44 22.82 13.53
C PRO A 116 17.02 23.39 13.43
N THR A 117 16.84 24.33 12.51
CA THR A 117 15.51 24.84 12.15
C THR A 117 14.81 23.88 11.19
N VAL A 118 13.49 23.74 11.33
CA VAL A 118 12.67 22.84 10.50
C VAL A 118 11.45 23.59 9.99
N ASP A 119 11.30 23.60 8.67
CA ASP A 119 10.09 24.05 8.00
C ASP A 119 9.21 22.84 7.66
N VAL A 120 7.96 22.84 8.09
CA VAL A 120 6.98 21.82 7.76
C VAL A 120 6.09 22.33 6.64
N PHE A 121 6.11 21.67 5.48
CA PHE A 121 5.30 22.01 4.32
C PHE A 121 4.06 21.11 4.26
N ILE A 122 2.89 21.76 4.26
CA ILE A 122 1.58 21.13 4.06
C ILE A 122 0.98 21.70 2.77
N PRO A 123 1.27 21.11 1.59
CA PRO A 123 0.65 21.52 0.34
C PRO A 123 -0.82 21.09 0.30
N THR A 124 -1.68 22.01 -0.14
CA THR A 124 -3.13 21.80 -0.23
C THR A 124 -3.73 22.53 -1.43
N TYR A 125 -4.83 22.00 -1.96
CA TYR A 125 -5.56 22.56 -3.10
C TYR A 125 -7.04 22.77 -2.80
N ASN A 126 -7.77 21.70 -2.49
CA ASN A 126 -9.22 21.71 -2.29
C ASN A 126 -9.69 20.93 -1.06
N GLU A 127 -8.77 20.49 -0.20
CA GLU A 127 -9.11 19.73 1.00
C GLU A 127 -9.98 20.57 1.96
N PRO A 128 -11.00 19.96 2.59
CA PRO A 128 -11.87 20.64 3.55
C PRO A 128 -11.17 20.87 4.90
N LEU A 129 -11.79 21.73 5.73
CA LEU A 129 -11.30 22.05 7.07
C LEU A 129 -11.10 20.82 7.94
N ASP A 130 -12.02 19.85 7.91
CA ASP A 130 -11.96 18.69 8.79
C ASP A 130 -10.76 17.77 8.46
N VAL A 131 -10.27 17.79 7.22
CA VAL A 131 -9.04 17.10 6.82
C VAL A 131 -7.82 17.93 7.23
N LEU A 132 -7.79 19.22 6.84
CA LEU A 132 -6.65 20.10 7.06
C LEU A 132 -6.35 20.38 8.53
N GLU A 133 -7.39 20.57 9.35
CA GLU A 133 -7.23 20.90 10.77
C GLU A 133 -6.40 19.84 11.49
N ARG A 134 -6.58 18.56 11.14
CA ARG A 134 -5.90 17.45 11.80
C ARG A 134 -4.40 17.51 11.54
N THR A 135 -4.04 17.72 10.28
CA THR A 135 -2.65 17.79 9.81
C THR A 135 -1.94 19.04 10.34
N ILE A 136 -2.59 20.20 10.27
CA ILE A 136 -2.03 21.47 10.77
C ILE A 136 -1.80 21.38 12.29
N VAL A 137 -2.78 20.91 13.05
CA VAL A 137 -2.65 20.75 14.51
C VAL A 137 -1.58 19.73 14.86
N GLY A 138 -1.52 18.58 14.16
CA GLY A 138 -0.47 17.58 14.38
C GLY A 138 0.94 18.13 14.08
N ALA A 139 1.11 18.90 13.01
CA ALA A 139 2.37 19.53 12.66
C ALA A 139 2.81 20.57 13.71
N LEU A 140 1.89 21.39 14.22
CA LEU A 140 2.17 22.35 15.30
C LEU A 140 2.52 21.65 16.63
N ALA A 141 2.10 20.39 16.80
CA ALA A 141 2.36 19.59 18.00
C ALA A 141 3.66 18.79 17.96
N LEU A 142 4.47 18.89 16.90
CA LEU A 142 5.77 18.23 16.81
C LEU A 142 6.69 18.61 17.99
N ASP A 143 7.41 17.62 18.51
CA ASP A 143 8.33 17.76 19.63
C ASP A 143 9.67 18.36 19.14
N HIS A 144 9.69 19.69 18.98
CA HIS A 144 10.84 20.50 18.59
C HIS A 144 10.72 21.92 19.20
N PRO A 145 11.82 22.64 19.46
CA PRO A 145 11.74 24.02 19.97
C PRO A 145 10.86 24.90 19.09
N LYS A 146 9.92 25.64 19.71
CA LYS A 146 8.87 26.38 18.99
C LYS A 146 9.42 27.53 18.16
N ASP A 147 10.53 28.12 18.56
CA ASP A 147 11.28 29.14 17.82
C ASP A 147 12.03 28.59 16.59
N LYS A 148 12.12 27.26 16.47
CA LYS A 148 12.83 26.54 15.39
C LYS A 148 11.92 25.68 14.53
N LEU A 149 10.61 25.74 14.76
CA LEU A 149 9.61 24.96 14.03
C LEU A 149 8.63 25.91 13.34
N ASN A 150 8.68 25.95 12.02
CA ASN A 150 7.75 26.75 11.22
C ASN A 150 6.80 25.84 10.45
N VAL A 151 5.49 26.01 10.60
CA VAL A 151 4.50 25.22 9.85
C VAL A 151 3.92 26.08 8.73
N TYR A 152 4.27 25.74 7.49
CA TYR A 152 3.81 26.41 6.27
C TYR A 152 2.68 25.62 5.62
N VAL A 153 1.50 26.23 5.54
CA VAL A 153 0.35 25.72 4.79
C VAL A 153 0.37 26.36 3.41
N LEU A 154 0.74 25.57 2.41
CA LEU A 154 0.95 26.04 1.04
C LEU A 154 -0.35 25.83 0.24
N ASP A 155 -1.09 26.89 -0.01
CA ASP A 155 -2.48 26.86 -0.49
C ASP A 155 -2.63 27.31 -1.94
N ASP A 156 -2.74 26.33 -2.86
CA ASP A 156 -3.07 26.55 -4.27
C ASP A 156 -4.56 26.85 -4.51
N GLY A 157 -5.39 26.78 -3.47
CA GLY A 157 -6.80 27.13 -3.49
C GLY A 157 -7.09 28.60 -3.15
N ARG A 158 -6.11 29.34 -2.58
CA ARG A 158 -6.26 30.74 -2.15
C ARG A 158 -7.49 30.98 -1.29
N ARG A 159 -7.65 30.17 -0.24
CA ARG A 159 -8.85 30.12 0.61
C ARG A 159 -8.71 31.05 1.81
N ASP A 160 -9.54 32.11 1.87
CA ASP A 160 -9.51 33.08 2.98
C ASP A 160 -9.81 32.46 4.34
N TRP A 161 -10.75 31.52 4.40
CA TRP A 161 -11.05 30.80 5.65
C TRP A 161 -9.82 30.04 6.17
N LEU A 162 -8.97 29.53 5.28
CA LEU A 162 -7.78 28.76 5.64
C LEU A 162 -6.69 29.70 6.16
N ARG A 163 -6.55 30.90 5.58
CA ARG A 163 -5.70 31.96 6.13
C ARG A 163 -6.06 32.24 7.59
N THR A 164 -7.33 32.55 7.85
CA THR A 164 -7.82 32.85 9.21
C THR A 164 -7.58 31.67 10.17
N PHE A 165 -7.79 30.44 9.70
CA PHE A 165 -7.53 29.25 10.52
C PHE A 165 -6.04 29.08 10.85
N CYS A 166 -5.15 29.27 9.88
CA CYS A 166 -3.70 29.16 10.08
C CYS A 166 -3.18 30.23 11.04
N GLU A 167 -3.54 31.50 10.79
CA GLU A 167 -3.12 32.64 11.62
C GLU A 167 -3.60 32.48 13.07
N GLY A 168 -4.85 32.02 13.27
CA GLY A 168 -5.41 31.75 14.60
C GLY A 168 -4.70 30.63 15.38
N ARG A 169 -3.85 29.83 14.72
CA ARG A 169 -3.10 28.71 15.32
C ARG A 169 -1.59 28.87 15.26
N GLY A 170 -1.10 29.98 14.70
CA GLY A 170 0.34 30.22 14.55
C GLY A 170 0.99 29.42 13.41
N ALA A 171 0.20 28.94 12.44
CA ALA A 171 0.72 28.41 11.18
C ALA A 171 0.83 29.54 10.13
N ILE A 172 1.78 29.41 9.20
CA ILE A 172 2.06 30.38 8.16
C ILE A 172 1.29 29.98 6.90
N HIS A 173 0.32 30.80 6.49
CA HIS A 173 -0.42 30.59 5.24
C HIS A 173 0.33 31.21 4.06
N VAL A 174 0.61 30.42 3.04
CA VAL A 174 1.32 30.86 1.84
C VAL A 174 0.48 30.53 0.61
N THR A 175 0.33 31.50 -0.28
CA THR A 175 -0.33 31.31 -1.58
C THR A 175 0.62 31.74 -2.70
N ARG A 176 0.22 31.45 -3.93
CA ARG A 176 0.87 31.96 -5.15
C ARG A 176 -0.18 32.39 -6.19
N SER A 177 0.26 33.16 -7.17
CA SER A 177 -0.58 33.76 -8.21
C SER A 177 -1.06 32.76 -9.28
N ASP A 178 -0.33 31.67 -9.49
CA ASP A 178 -0.67 30.61 -10.45
C ASP A 178 -0.75 29.24 -9.76
N ASN A 179 -1.13 28.20 -10.52
CA ASN A 179 -1.10 26.81 -10.09
C ASN A 179 -0.12 25.98 -10.96
N ALA A 180 0.94 26.61 -11.47
CA ALA A 180 1.89 25.95 -12.36
C ALA A 180 2.57 24.76 -11.65
N HIS A 181 2.70 23.63 -12.32
CA HIS A 181 3.38 22.44 -11.77
C HIS A 181 2.80 21.87 -10.45
N ALA A 182 1.52 22.15 -10.17
CA ALA A 182 0.76 21.56 -9.06
C ALA A 182 1.57 21.56 -7.73
N LYS A 183 1.61 20.43 -7.03
CA LYS A 183 2.26 20.28 -5.71
C LYS A 183 3.74 20.65 -5.71
N ALA A 184 4.51 20.22 -6.71
CA ALA A 184 5.94 20.57 -6.81
C ALA A 184 6.16 22.08 -6.94
N GLY A 185 5.37 22.74 -7.79
CA GLY A 185 5.41 24.20 -7.94
C GLY A 185 5.02 24.92 -6.65
N ASN A 186 4.03 24.39 -5.92
CA ASN A 186 3.59 24.94 -4.66
C ASN A 186 4.67 24.83 -3.57
N MET A 187 5.32 23.66 -3.45
CA MET A 187 6.47 23.47 -2.55
C MET A 187 7.66 24.36 -2.92
N ASN A 188 7.95 24.54 -4.20
CA ASN A 188 8.99 25.48 -4.66
C ASN A 188 8.66 26.95 -4.35
N ASN A 189 7.39 27.33 -4.36
CA ASN A 189 6.97 28.64 -3.86
C ASN A 189 7.22 28.76 -2.35
N GLY A 190 6.93 27.70 -1.59
CA GLY A 190 7.29 27.58 -0.17
C GLY A 190 8.78 27.78 0.09
N LEU A 191 9.66 27.17 -0.71
CA LEU A 191 11.11 27.34 -0.59
C LEU A 191 11.56 28.80 -0.66
N ARG A 192 10.87 29.64 -1.45
CA ARG A 192 11.23 31.06 -1.62
C ARG A 192 10.96 31.91 -0.39
N VAL A 193 10.06 31.46 0.48
CA VAL A 193 9.60 32.22 1.67
C VAL A 193 9.97 31.52 2.98
N SER A 194 10.76 30.45 2.90
CA SER A 194 11.21 29.64 4.03
C SER A 194 12.73 29.51 4.01
N SER A 195 13.34 29.30 5.18
CA SER A 195 14.80 29.29 5.34
C SER A 195 15.33 28.22 6.30
N GLY A 196 14.47 27.29 6.71
CA GLY A 196 14.82 26.21 7.62
C GLY A 196 15.90 25.28 7.06
N ASP A 197 16.74 24.74 7.95
CA ASP A 197 17.82 23.81 7.61
C ASP A 197 17.29 22.49 7.02
N PHE A 198 16.07 22.11 7.43
CA PHE A 198 15.36 20.92 6.98
C PHE A 198 13.92 21.23 6.60
N ILE A 199 13.38 20.44 5.67
CA ILE A 199 12.00 20.56 5.19
C ILE A 199 11.30 19.23 5.43
N ALA A 200 10.29 19.21 6.30
CA ALA A 200 9.39 18.08 6.45
C ALA A 200 8.16 18.27 5.55
N VAL A 201 7.75 17.24 4.81
CA VAL A 201 6.62 17.32 3.88
C VAL A 201 5.52 16.36 4.32
N PHE A 202 4.31 16.89 4.51
CA PHE A 202 3.10 16.11 4.78
C PHE A 202 1.99 16.54 3.85
N ASP A 203 1.38 15.58 3.16
CA ASP A 203 0.12 15.83 2.46
C ASP A 203 -0.95 16.35 3.44
N ALA A 204 -1.90 17.13 2.91
CA ALA A 204 -2.98 17.74 3.69
C ALA A 204 -3.79 16.75 4.56
N ASP A 205 -3.78 15.46 4.23
CA ASP A 205 -4.47 14.39 4.93
C ASP A 205 -3.56 13.47 5.76
N PHE A 206 -2.29 13.84 5.98
CA PHE A 206 -1.34 13.08 6.81
C PHE A 206 -0.95 13.84 8.07
N VAL A 207 -1.41 13.36 9.21
CA VAL A 207 -1.08 13.91 10.52
C VAL A 207 0.26 13.33 10.98
N PRO A 208 1.29 14.16 11.23
CA PRO A 208 2.55 13.68 11.77
C PRO A 208 2.43 13.36 13.25
N TYR A 209 3.19 12.37 13.72
CA TYR A 209 3.30 12.06 15.14
C TYR A 209 4.24 13.03 15.80
N ARG A 210 4.00 13.33 17.08
CA ARG A 210 4.84 14.27 17.84
C ARG A 210 6.34 13.91 17.79
N SER A 211 6.64 12.61 17.80
CA SER A 211 7.99 12.07 17.73
C SER A 211 8.63 12.08 16.34
N PHE A 212 7.94 12.52 15.27
CA PHE A 212 8.45 12.42 13.89
C PHE A 212 9.84 13.05 13.73
N LEU A 213 10.02 14.30 14.14
CA LEU A 213 11.31 14.99 14.02
C LEU A 213 12.38 14.36 14.91
N ARG A 214 11.98 13.95 16.12
CA ARG A 214 12.86 13.29 17.09
C ARG A 214 13.46 11.99 16.55
N ARG A 215 12.70 11.24 15.75
CA ARG A 215 13.17 9.99 15.14
C ARG A 215 13.87 10.18 13.79
N THR A 216 13.60 11.27 13.06
CA THR A 216 14.09 11.45 11.67
C THR A 216 15.28 12.40 11.54
N LEU A 217 15.30 13.53 12.26
CA LEU A 217 16.42 14.49 12.23
C LEU A 217 17.80 13.87 12.51
N PRO A 218 17.95 12.93 13.46
CA PRO A 218 19.26 12.40 13.82
C PRO A 218 20.02 11.71 12.67
N PHE A 219 19.32 11.20 11.66
CA PHE A 219 19.94 10.59 10.48
C PHE A 219 20.79 11.60 9.70
N PHE A 220 20.48 12.89 9.74
CA PHE A 220 21.23 13.93 9.05
C PHE A 220 22.55 14.30 9.73
N MET A 221 22.98 13.59 10.77
CA MET A 221 24.39 13.63 11.20
C MET A 221 25.33 13.08 10.13
N ASP A 222 24.82 12.26 9.19
CA ASP A 222 25.51 11.93 7.95
C ASP A 222 25.13 12.96 6.86
N ASP A 223 26.11 13.76 6.45
CA ASP A 223 25.94 14.82 5.44
C ASP A 223 25.64 14.29 4.04
N THR A 224 25.84 12.99 3.79
CA THR A 224 25.48 12.36 2.52
C THR A 224 23.98 12.09 2.41
N ILE A 225 23.23 12.12 3.52
CA ILE A 225 21.78 11.88 3.50
C ILE A 225 21.04 13.16 3.08
N GLY A 226 20.27 13.04 1.99
CA GLY A 226 19.39 14.08 1.47
C GLY A 226 17.95 13.95 1.94
N ILE A 227 17.42 12.73 2.09
CA ILE A 227 16.03 12.46 2.49
C ILE A 227 15.96 11.31 3.50
N VAL A 228 15.10 11.46 4.50
CA VAL A 228 14.61 10.36 5.34
C VAL A 228 13.11 10.22 5.09
N GLN A 229 12.69 9.03 4.64
CA GLN A 229 11.29 8.67 4.38
C GLN A 229 10.79 7.74 5.50
N THR A 230 9.55 7.95 5.95
CA THR A 230 8.85 7.03 6.85
C THR A 230 7.66 6.37 6.14
N PRO A 231 7.15 5.22 6.60
CA PRO A 231 5.90 4.65 6.13
C PRO A 231 4.74 5.65 6.15
N GLN A 232 3.84 5.53 5.16
CA GLN A 232 2.53 6.15 5.22
C GLN A 232 1.56 5.15 5.85
N HIS A 233 1.03 5.40 7.05
CA HIS A 233 -0.02 4.55 7.65
C HIS A 233 -1.40 5.17 7.47
N PHE A 234 -2.43 4.33 7.35
CA PHE A 234 -3.80 4.81 7.17
C PHE A 234 -4.69 4.45 8.35
N PHE A 235 -5.58 5.36 8.74
CA PHE A 235 -6.53 5.11 9.82
C PHE A 235 -7.93 4.71 9.31
N ASN A 236 -8.26 5.01 8.06
CA ASN A 236 -9.43 4.49 7.38
C ASN A 236 -9.09 3.20 6.60
N VAL A 237 -10.14 2.43 6.32
CA VAL A 237 -10.06 1.19 5.54
C VAL A 237 -10.11 1.53 4.05
N ASP A 238 -9.25 0.91 3.24
CA ASP A 238 -9.21 1.15 1.80
C ASP A 238 -10.40 0.47 1.06
N PRO A 239 -10.81 0.94 -0.15
CA PRO A 239 -11.90 0.39 -0.95
C PRO A 239 -11.86 -1.13 -1.12
N ILE A 240 -10.67 -1.68 -1.35
CA ILE A 240 -10.47 -3.10 -1.63
C ILE A 240 -10.79 -3.94 -0.39
N GLN A 241 -10.23 -3.59 0.77
CA GLN A 241 -10.47 -4.28 2.03
C GLN A 241 -11.97 -4.37 2.34
N SER A 242 -12.69 -3.24 2.28
CA SER A 242 -14.10 -3.25 2.69
C SER A 242 -15.05 -3.82 1.63
N ASN A 243 -14.73 -3.71 0.34
CA ASN A 243 -15.52 -4.35 -0.71
C ASN A 243 -15.41 -5.88 -0.62
N LEU A 244 -14.24 -6.40 -0.21
CA LEU A 244 -14.01 -7.82 0.07
C LEU A 244 -14.54 -8.30 1.44
N GLY A 245 -14.90 -7.38 2.35
CA GLY A 245 -15.31 -7.75 3.71
C GLY A 245 -14.15 -8.22 4.59
N LEU A 246 -12.95 -7.69 4.34
CA LEU A 246 -11.70 -8.04 5.03
C LEU A 246 -11.23 -6.92 5.96
N GLU A 247 -12.14 -6.07 6.41
CA GLU A 247 -11.84 -4.97 7.32
C GLU A 247 -11.24 -5.49 8.63
N ASN A 248 -10.06 -5.00 9.02
CA ASN A 248 -9.30 -5.45 10.19
C ASN A 248 -8.82 -6.92 10.15
N LEU A 249 -8.99 -7.64 9.04
CA LEU A 249 -8.52 -9.03 8.86
C LEU A 249 -7.32 -9.13 7.92
N TRP A 250 -7.26 -8.22 6.96
CA TRP A 250 -6.15 -8.10 6.02
C TRP A 250 -5.68 -6.64 6.04
N PRO A 251 -4.36 -6.36 6.13
CA PRO A 251 -3.84 -5.00 6.03
C PRO A 251 -4.16 -4.32 4.70
N ASP A 252 -4.02 -2.99 4.64
CA ASP A 252 -4.15 -2.26 3.39
C ASP A 252 -3.08 -2.72 2.39
N GLU A 253 -3.42 -2.66 1.11
CA GLU A 253 -2.55 -3.19 0.04
C GLU A 253 -1.15 -2.55 0.02
N GLN A 254 -1.01 -1.33 0.53
CA GLN A 254 0.27 -0.62 0.55
C GLN A 254 1.19 -1.09 1.68
N ARG A 255 0.72 -1.86 2.68
CA ARG A 255 1.58 -2.40 3.75
C ARG A 255 2.69 -3.28 3.22
N LEU A 256 2.45 -4.07 2.16
CA LEU A 256 3.51 -4.87 1.55
C LEU A 256 4.66 -3.98 1.06
N PHE A 257 4.32 -2.84 0.46
CA PHE A 257 5.33 -1.89 0.00
C PHE A 257 6.09 -1.26 1.17
N PHE A 258 5.38 -0.61 2.11
CA PHE A 258 6.02 0.15 3.17
C PHE A 258 6.72 -0.74 4.22
N ASP A 259 6.12 -1.85 4.63
CA ASP A 259 6.64 -2.65 5.75
C ASP A 259 7.78 -3.59 5.31
N GLU A 260 7.81 -3.99 4.03
CA GLU A 260 8.70 -5.07 3.56
C GLU A 260 9.55 -4.66 2.34
N ILE A 261 8.95 -4.08 1.31
CA ILE A 261 9.69 -3.71 0.09
C ILE A 261 10.59 -2.49 0.34
N ALA A 262 10.06 -1.40 0.90
CA ALA A 262 10.80 -0.17 1.15
C ALA A 262 12.05 -0.33 2.05
N PRO A 263 12.02 -1.05 3.19
CA PRO A 263 13.24 -1.35 3.96
C PRO A 263 14.20 -2.29 3.21
N SER A 264 13.71 -3.13 2.31
CA SER A 264 14.57 -3.94 1.43
C SER A 264 15.26 -3.07 0.37
N ARG A 265 14.55 -2.09 -0.21
CA ARG A 265 15.12 -1.06 -1.10
C ARG A 265 16.19 -0.22 -0.38
N ASP A 266 15.97 0.10 0.88
CA ASP A 266 16.91 0.85 1.69
C ASP A 266 18.23 0.08 1.93
N GLY A 267 18.17 -1.24 2.10
CA GLY A 267 19.36 -2.10 2.19
C GLY A 267 20.24 -2.14 0.93
N TRP A 268 19.74 -1.55 -0.15
CA TRP A 268 20.40 -1.41 -1.44
C TRP A 268 20.64 0.06 -1.84
N ASP A 269 20.40 1.02 -0.94
CA ASP A 269 20.49 2.47 -1.20
C ASP A 269 19.61 2.92 -2.40
N VAL A 270 18.46 2.26 -2.60
CA VAL A 270 17.50 2.56 -3.69
C VAL A 270 16.07 2.80 -3.18
N SER A 271 15.91 3.08 -1.89
CA SER A 271 14.63 3.57 -1.36
C SER A 271 14.32 4.95 -1.96
N PHE A 272 13.05 5.37 -1.92
CA PHE A 272 12.63 6.62 -2.53
C PHE A 272 11.57 7.35 -1.72
N CYS A 273 11.54 8.67 -1.90
CA CYS A 273 10.52 9.54 -1.34
C CYS A 273 9.16 9.25 -1.96
N CYS A 274 8.13 9.13 -1.12
CA CYS A 274 6.75 8.83 -1.51
C CYS A 274 5.84 10.08 -1.42
N GLY A 275 6.44 11.27 -1.49
CA GLY A 275 5.75 12.56 -1.60
C GLY A 275 5.19 13.13 -0.30
N SER A 276 5.11 12.33 0.75
CA SER A 276 4.63 12.73 2.08
C SER A 276 5.35 11.89 3.12
N CYS A 277 5.29 12.31 4.39
CA CYS A 277 5.88 11.60 5.52
C CYS A 277 7.40 11.45 5.35
N SER A 278 8.03 12.53 4.93
CA SER A 278 9.45 12.60 4.67
C SER A 278 10.03 13.91 5.19
N ILE A 279 11.32 13.89 5.46
CA ILE A 279 12.10 15.08 5.77
C ILE A 279 13.31 15.11 4.84
N ALA A 280 13.62 16.29 4.33
CA ALA A 280 14.72 16.53 3.40
C ALA A 280 15.67 17.59 3.95
N ARG A 281 16.96 17.43 3.68
CA ARG A 281 17.97 18.46 3.96
C ARG A 281 17.80 19.60 2.95
N ARG A 282 17.65 20.84 3.44
CA ARG A 282 17.46 22.02 2.59
C ARG A 282 18.55 22.15 1.53
N LYS A 283 19.82 22.04 1.95
CA LYS A 283 20.99 22.08 1.05
C LYS A 283 20.91 21.03 -0.08
N ALA A 284 20.35 19.85 0.18
CA ALA A 284 20.19 18.82 -0.84
C ALA A 284 19.08 19.17 -1.85
N VAL A 285 17.97 19.73 -1.36
CA VAL A 285 16.87 20.25 -2.20
C VAL A 285 17.36 21.41 -3.07
N ASP A 286 18.08 22.37 -2.49
CA ASP A 286 18.64 23.50 -3.23
C ASP A 286 19.68 23.04 -4.26
N ALA A 287 20.51 22.06 -3.92
CA ALA A 287 21.50 21.50 -4.84
C ALA A 287 20.85 20.94 -6.11
N ILE A 288 19.71 20.24 -6.00
CA ILE A 288 19.00 19.70 -7.17
C ILE A 288 18.16 20.76 -7.91
N GLY A 289 18.12 22.01 -7.44
CA GLY A 289 17.36 23.11 -8.05
C GLY A 289 15.93 23.25 -7.54
N GLY A 290 15.62 22.72 -6.36
CA GLY A 290 14.26 22.64 -5.81
C GLY A 290 13.58 21.30 -6.10
N PHE A 291 12.28 21.21 -5.80
CA PHE A 291 11.48 20.03 -6.14
C PHE A 291 11.24 19.97 -7.66
N PRO A 292 11.60 18.86 -8.33
CA PRO A 292 11.42 18.71 -9.78
C PRO A 292 9.95 18.82 -10.20
N THR A 293 9.70 19.38 -11.38
CA THR A 293 8.35 19.71 -11.87
C THR A 293 7.98 19.02 -13.19
N GLU A 294 8.89 18.21 -13.73
CA GLU A 294 8.79 17.60 -15.06
C GLU A 294 7.98 16.29 -15.07
N SER A 295 7.72 15.71 -13.90
CA SER A 295 6.91 14.49 -13.73
C SER A 295 5.69 14.75 -12.84
N ILE A 296 4.62 14.00 -13.07
CA ILE A 296 3.44 13.95 -12.17
C ILE A 296 3.79 13.32 -10.80
N THR A 297 4.86 12.50 -10.75
CA THR A 297 5.42 11.95 -9.52
C THR A 297 6.70 12.69 -9.18
N GLU A 298 6.55 13.91 -8.64
CA GLU A 298 7.67 14.78 -8.29
C GLU A 298 8.58 14.17 -7.22
N ASP A 299 8.04 13.31 -6.38
CA ASP A 299 8.69 12.65 -5.26
C ASP A 299 9.75 11.62 -5.68
N LEU A 300 9.40 10.74 -6.62
CA LEU A 300 10.31 9.81 -7.25
C LEU A 300 11.39 10.58 -8.02
N LEU A 301 11.02 11.65 -8.72
CA LEU A 301 11.97 12.46 -9.47
C LEU A 301 12.90 13.26 -8.54
N THR A 302 12.42 13.72 -7.38
CA THR A 302 13.23 14.33 -6.32
C THR A 302 14.30 13.35 -5.86
N THR A 303 13.90 12.10 -5.59
CA THR A 303 14.82 11.02 -5.20
C THR A 303 15.90 10.82 -6.26
N LEU A 304 15.49 10.61 -7.51
CA LEU A 304 16.43 10.37 -8.61
C LEU A 304 17.37 11.57 -8.82
N SER A 305 16.87 12.80 -8.70
CA SER A 305 17.68 14.01 -8.81
C SER A 305 18.70 14.11 -7.68
N MET A 306 18.34 13.73 -6.44
CA MET A 306 19.26 13.67 -5.31
C MET A 306 20.33 12.59 -5.49
N LEU A 307 19.94 11.38 -5.92
CA LEU A 307 20.88 10.30 -6.21
C LEU A 307 21.86 10.69 -7.32
N ASN A 308 21.39 11.39 -8.37
CA ASN A 308 22.25 11.92 -9.43
C ASN A 308 23.29 12.94 -8.92
N ARG A 309 23.07 13.56 -7.75
CA ARG A 309 24.02 14.46 -7.09
C ARG A 309 24.84 13.78 -5.99
N GLY A 310 24.73 12.46 -5.85
CA GLY A 310 25.47 11.67 -4.87
C GLY A 310 24.89 11.66 -3.46
N PHE A 311 23.73 12.29 -3.24
CA PHE A 311 23.00 12.17 -1.97
C PHE A 311 22.39 10.77 -1.83
N LYS A 312 22.13 10.37 -0.59
CA LYS A 312 21.46 9.12 -0.23
C LYS A 312 20.08 9.39 0.34
N THR A 313 19.22 8.40 0.20
CA THR A 313 17.91 8.36 0.87
C THR A 313 17.91 7.27 1.93
N ARG A 314 17.24 7.52 3.05
CA ARG A 314 17.04 6.53 4.12
C ARG A 314 15.58 6.26 4.34
N TYR A 315 15.27 5.01 4.65
CA TYR A 315 13.93 4.58 5.05
C TYR A 315 13.92 4.17 6.51
N LEU A 316 13.17 4.90 7.34
CA LEU A 316 12.92 4.54 8.73
C LEU A 316 11.54 3.90 8.81
N ASN A 317 11.49 2.57 8.93
CA ASN A 317 10.26 1.78 8.96
C ASN A 317 9.53 1.87 10.31
N GLU A 318 9.15 3.09 10.69
CA GLU A 318 8.41 3.37 11.92
C GLU A 318 7.16 4.19 11.63
N ARG A 319 6.10 3.90 12.38
CA ARG A 319 4.86 4.66 12.29
C ARG A 319 5.04 6.02 12.96
N LEU A 320 5.31 7.02 12.14
CA LEU A 320 5.55 8.40 12.57
C LEU A 320 4.56 9.40 11.95
N SER A 321 3.56 8.89 11.24
CA SER A 321 2.45 9.65 10.68
C SER A 321 1.26 8.74 10.43
N MET A 322 0.09 9.33 10.23
CA MET A 322 -1.10 8.61 9.79
C MET A 322 -1.99 9.49 8.92
N GLY A 323 -2.60 8.92 7.88
CA GLY A 323 -3.44 9.66 6.97
C GLY A 323 -4.62 8.90 6.40
N LEU A 324 -5.19 9.43 5.33
CA LEU A 324 -6.35 8.88 4.64
C LEU A 324 -5.95 8.05 3.41
N ALA A 325 -6.32 6.77 3.43
CA ALA A 325 -6.38 5.94 2.24
C ALA A 325 -7.47 6.44 1.30
N ALA A 326 -7.43 6.03 0.03
CA ALA A 326 -8.52 6.28 -0.91
C ALA A 326 -9.87 5.88 -0.28
N GLU A 327 -10.87 6.74 -0.40
CA GLU A 327 -12.18 6.51 0.23
C GLU A 327 -13.08 5.62 -0.65
N ASN A 328 -12.89 5.68 -1.96
CA ASN A 328 -13.67 4.99 -2.97
C ASN A 328 -12.83 4.44 -4.14
N LEU A 329 -13.42 3.60 -4.99
CA LEU A 329 -12.71 3.01 -6.13
C LEU A 329 -12.23 4.06 -7.13
N THR A 330 -13.01 5.12 -7.37
CA THR A 330 -12.61 6.20 -8.28
C THR A 330 -11.31 6.87 -7.82
N GLY A 331 -11.22 7.25 -6.56
CA GLY A 331 -10.01 7.81 -5.95
C GLY A 331 -8.83 6.83 -5.99
N TYR A 332 -9.09 5.54 -5.71
CA TYR A 332 -8.09 4.47 -5.78
C TYR A 332 -7.43 4.36 -7.16
N PHE A 333 -8.22 4.40 -8.24
CA PHE A 333 -7.69 4.31 -9.60
C PHE A 333 -7.04 5.61 -10.07
N VAL A 334 -7.61 6.78 -9.77
CA VAL A 334 -6.98 8.08 -10.10
C VAL A 334 -5.60 8.19 -9.46
N GLN A 335 -5.41 7.72 -8.22
CA GLN A 335 -4.10 7.68 -7.58
C GLN A 335 -3.12 6.78 -8.33
N ARG A 336 -3.49 5.53 -8.60
CA ARG A 336 -2.61 4.55 -9.27
C ARG A 336 -2.30 4.90 -10.72
N GLU A 337 -3.25 5.50 -11.44
CA GLU A 337 -3.02 6.02 -12.80
C GLU A 337 -1.95 7.10 -12.81
N ARG A 338 -1.96 8.02 -11.85
CA ARG A 338 -0.92 9.04 -11.72
C ARG A 338 0.43 8.44 -11.35
N TRP A 339 0.47 7.49 -10.42
CA TRP A 339 1.71 6.81 -10.04
C TRP A 339 2.31 6.01 -11.19
N CYS A 340 1.47 5.28 -11.92
CA CYS A 340 1.86 4.53 -13.11
C CYS A 340 2.41 5.46 -14.20
N GLN A 341 1.65 6.52 -14.53
CA GLN A 341 2.06 7.48 -15.55
C GLN A 341 3.36 8.18 -15.16
N GLY A 342 3.47 8.70 -13.94
CA GLY A 342 4.66 9.40 -13.47
C GLY A 342 5.89 8.48 -13.36
N GLY A 343 5.70 7.25 -12.90
CA GLY A 343 6.74 6.22 -12.90
C GLY A 343 7.28 5.94 -14.31
N ILE A 344 6.40 5.80 -15.30
CA ILE A 344 6.79 5.60 -16.70
C ILE A 344 7.41 6.88 -17.30
N GLN A 345 6.91 8.07 -16.97
CA GLN A 345 7.48 9.35 -17.40
C GLN A 345 8.97 9.46 -17.03
N THR A 346 9.39 8.91 -15.89
CA THR A 346 10.80 8.96 -15.48
C THR A 346 11.75 8.35 -16.52
N LEU A 347 11.32 7.36 -17.32
CA LEU A 347 12.14 6.79 -18.39
C LEU A 347 12.55 7.81 -19.46
N TYR A 348 11.77 8.88 -19.60
CA TYR A 348 11.94 9.91 -20.63
C TYR A 348 12.69 11.15 -20.14
N LEU A 349 12.86 11.32 -18.83
CA LEU A 349 13.41 12.53 -18.23
C LEU A 349 14.93 12.49 -18.08
N HIS A 350 15.57 13.67 -18.07
CA HIS A 350 17.02 13.81 -17.92
C HIS A 350 17.53 13.18 -16.62
N ASN A 351 16.87 13.45 -15.50
CA ASN A 351 17.23 12.87 -14.20
C ASN A 351 16.67 11.44 -13.99
N GLY A 352 16.05 10.85 -15.01
CA GLY A 352 15.46 9.51 -14.98
C GLY A 352 16.47 8.37 -14.89
N PRO A 353 16.03 7.12 -14.65
CA PRO A 353 16.92 5.95 -14.58
C PRO A 353 17.74 5.71 -15.85
N LEU A 354 17.21 6.02 -17.04
CA LEU A 354 17.90 5.78 -18.31
C LEU A 354 18.92 6.88 -18.67
N ARG A 355 18.67 8.13 -18.29
CA ARG A 355 19.46 9.30 -18.72
C ARG A 355 20.20 10.02 -17.60
N GLY A 356 19.88 9.73 -16.34
CA GLY A 356 20.42 10.41 -15.16
C GLY A 356 21.96 10.39 -15.17
N PRO A 357 22.66 11.51 -14.98
CA PRO A 357 24.11 11.56 -15.16
C PRO A 357 24.90 10.88 -14.03
N GLY A 358 24.34 10.77 -12.82
CA GLY A 358 25.07 10.32 -11.62
C GLY A 358 24.63 8.97 -11.05
N LEU A 359 23.65 8.29 -11.66
CA LEU A 359 23.18 6.99 -11.17
C LEU A 359 24.15 5.85 -11.52
N SER A 360 24.44 4.99 -10.55
CA SER A 360 25.13 3.72 -10.80
C SER A 360 24.27 2.77 -11.64
N LEU A 361 24.89 1.83 -12.36
CA LEU A 361 24.16 0.86 -13.18
C LEU A 361 23.08 0.10 -12.37
N PHE A 362 23.42 -0.29 -11.14
CA PHE A 362 22.49 -0.96 -10.25
C PHE A 362 21.28 -0.09 -9.88
N GLN A 363 21.51 1.19 -9.53
CA GLN A 363 20.42 2.14 -9.27
C GLN A 363 19.54 2.32 -10.51
N ARG A 364 20.13 2.47 -11.69
CA ARG A 364 19.36 2.61 -12.94
C ARG A 364 18.38 1.46 -13.14
N VAL A 365 18.85 0.22 -12.96
CA VAL A 365 18.02 -0.99 -13.10
C VAL A 365 16.94 -1.05 -12.02
N MET A 366 17.27 -0.77 -10.76
CA MET A 366 16.33 -0.84 -9.63
C MET A 366 15.27 0.28 -9.60
N PHE A 367 15.48 1.33 -10.40
CA PHE A 367 14.52 2.42 -10.60
C PHE A 367 13.76 2.33 -11.92
N LEU A 368 13.99 1.30 -12.74
CA LEU A 368 13.08 1.02 -13.85
C LEU A 368 11.69 0.70 -13.29
N PRO A 369 10.60 1.25 -13.86
CA PRO A 369 9.23 0.99 -13.42
C PRO A 369 8.73 -0.39 -13.90
N MET A 370 9.56 -1.43 -13.76
CA MET A 370 9.31 -2.78 -14.29
C MET A 370 8.00 -3.37 -13.78
N SER A 371 7.65 -3.13 -12.51
CA SER A 371 6.37 -3.59 -11.96
C SER A 371 5.18 -3.01 -12.71
N TRP A 372 5.21 -1.73 -13.08
CA TRP A 372 4.15 -1.13 -13.90
C TRP A 372 4.13 -1.70 -15.31
N LEU A 373 5.30 -1.89 -15.92
CA LEU A 373 5.43 -2.33 -17.32
C LEU A 373 5.05 -3.80 -17.53
N VAL A 374 5.32 -4.66 -16.55
CA VAL A 374 5.28 -6.12 -16.72
C VAL A 374 4.03 -6.71 -16.06
N GLN A 375 3.74 -6.40 -14.80
CA GLN A 375 2.78 -7.18 -14.00
C GLN A 375 1.36 -7.21 -14.61
N TYR A 376 0.89 -6.10 -15.17
CA TYR A 376 -0.46 -6.01 -15.73
C TYR A 376 -0.56 -6.72 -17.08
N LEU A 377 0.49 -6.65 -17.89
CA LEU A 377 0.59 -7.42 -19.13
C LEU A 377 0.58 -8.92 -18.81
N VAL A 378 1.45 -9.37 -17.92
CA VAL A 378 1.56 -10.78 -17.51
C VAL A 378 0.23 -11.30 -16.99
N ARG A 379 -0.43 -10.58 -16.08
CA ARG A 379 -1.75 -10.97 -15.55
C ARG A 379 -2.81 -11.08 -16.65
N PHE A 380 -2.83 -10.13 -17.59
CA PHE A 380 -3.77 -10.17 -18.71
C PHE A 380 -3.51 -11.39 -19.61
N ILE A 381 -2.25 -11.68 -19.94
CA ILE A 381 -1.88 -12.83 -20.76
C ILE A 381 -2.17 -14.17 -20.06
N VAL A 382 -1.95 -14.27 -18.74
CA VAL A 382 -2.30 -15.47 -17.95
C VAL A 382 -3.81 -15.78 -18.02
N LEU A 383 -4.67 -14.76 -18.09
CA LEU A 383 -6.11 -14.97 -18.33
C LEU A 383 -6.41 -15.42 -19.76
N LEU A 384 -5.65 -14.95 -20.75
CA LEU A 384 -5.84 -15.28 -22.16
C LEU A 384 -5.32 -16.66 -22.53
N ILE A 385 -4.26 -17.17 -21.88
CA ILE A 385 -3.62 -18.44 -22.26
C ILE A 385 -4.63 -19.60 -22.33
N PRO A 386 -5.47 -19.87 -21.29
CA PRO A 386 -6.45 -20.95 -21.38
C PRO A 386 -7.55 -20.66 -22.41
N ILE A 387 -7.97 -19.40 -22.57
CA ILE A 387 -8.96 -19.02 -23.59
C ILE A 387 -8.45 -19.35 -25.00
N VAL A 388 -7.20 -19.02 -25.30
CA VAL A 388 -6.60 -19.27 -26.61
C VAL A 388 -6.55 -20.78 -26.90
N TYR A 389 -6.18 -21.59 -25.90
CA TYR A 389 -6.26 -23.04 -26.02
C TYR A 389 -7.70 -23.55 -26.24
N LEU A 390 -8.66 -23.11 -25.44
CA LEU A 390 -10.05 -23.61 -25.48
C LEU A 390 -10.76 -23.30 -26.81
N TRP A 391 -10.43 -22.17 -27.44
CA TRP A 391 -11.12 -21.71 -28.64
C TRP A 391 -10.37 -21.99 -29.94
N PHE A 392 -9.04 -22.12 -29.89
CA PHE A 392 -8.20 -22.28 -31.08
C PHE A 392 -7.30 -23.53 -31.03
N GLY A 393 -7.32 -24.31 -29.95
CA GLY A 393 -6.46 -25.48 -29.76
C GLY A 393 -4.96 -25.15 -29.60
N ALA A 394 -4.61 -23.87 -29.53
CA ALA A 394 -3.22 -23.41 -29.49
C ALA A 394 -2.63 -23.56 -28.07
N LEU A 395 -1.89 -24.65 -27.85
CA LEU A 395 -1.18 -24.89 -26.61
C LEU A 395 -0.03 -23.88 -26.42
N PRO A 396 0.17 -23.36 -25.19
CA PRO A 396 1.29 -22.45 -24.90
C PRO A 396 2.63 -23.18 -24.83
N LEU A 397 2.62 -24.50 -24.56
CA LEU A 397 3.78 -25.36 -24.39
C LEU A 397 3.68 -26.53 -25.38
N TYR A 398 4.82 -26.93 -25.94
CA TYR A 398 4.93 -27.97 -26.94
C TYR A 398 5.61 -29.21 -26.38
N PHE A 399 5.15 -30.39 -26.79
CA PHE A 399 5.67 -31.69 -26.32
C PHE A 399 5.73 -31.84 -24.78
N THR A 400 4.70 -31.36 -24.08
CA THR A 400 4.66 -31.44 -22.61
C THR A 400 3.51 -32.29 -22.12
N ASP A 401 3.81 -33.23 -21.22
CA ASP A 401 2.84 -34.00 -20.47
C ASP A 401 2.68 -33.46 -19.04
N VAL A 402 1.65 -33.92 -18.31
CA VAL A 402 1.39 -33.52 -16.91
C VAL A 402 2.64 -33.66 -16.02
N ALA A 403 3.46 -34.70 -16.25
CA ALA A 403 4.70 -34.91 -15.50
C ALA A 403 5.70 -33.76 -15.66
N ASP A 404 5.79 -33.15 -16.84
CA ASP A 404 6.71 -32.03 -17.10
C ASP A 404 6.30 -30.77 -16.35
N TYR A 405 4.99 -30.50 -16.28
CA TYR A 405 4.47 -29.40 -15.47
C TYR A 405 4.72 -29.62 -13.98
N VAL A 406 4.53 -30.85 -13.50
CA VAL A 406 4.82 -31.21 -12.10
C VAL A 406 6.31 -31.10 -11.79
N SER A 407 7.19 -31.45 -12.72
CA SER A 407 8.64 -31.41 -12.55
C SER A 407 9.25 -30.01 -12.72
N ASN A 408 8.60 -29.12 -13.48
CA ASN A 408 9.17 -27.81 -13.83
C ASN A 408 8.36 -26.61 -13.31
N GLN A 409 7.04 -26.59 -13.49
CA GLN A 409 6.21 -25.45 -13.11
C GLN A 409 5.82 -25.47 -11.62
N VAL A 410 5.41 -26.63 -11.09
CA VAL A 410 5.04 -26.78 -9.67
C VAL A 410 6.16 -26.39 -8.70
N PRO A 411 7.45 -26.81 -8.86
CA PRO A 411 8.50 -26.39 -7.93
C PRO A 411 8.76 -24.89 -7.98
N LEU A 412 8.62 -24.23 -9.13
CA LEU A 412 8.72 -22.78 -9.25
C LEU A 412 7.62 -22.07 -8.44
N LEU A 413 6.36 -22.49 -8.65
CA LEU A 413 5.22 -21.92 -7.91
C LEU A 413 5.37 -22.18 -6.40
N ALA A 414 5.75 -23.39 -6.01
CA ALA A 414 6.00 -23.74 -4.61
C ALA A 414 7.12 -22.87 -4.01
N ALA A 415 8.25 -22.71 -4.71
CA ALA A 415 9.38 -21.91 -4.25
C ALA A 415 8.98 -20.44 -4.05
N TYR A 416 8.24 -19.86 -5.01
CA TYR A 416 7.76 -18.48 -4.91
C TYR A 416 6.74 -18.30 -3.79
N PHE A 417 5.75 -19.18 -3.65
CA PHE A 417 4.74 -19.05 -2.60
C PHE A 417 5.32 -19.28 -1.21
N LEU A 418 6.18 -20.28 -1.02
CA LEU A 418 6.87 -20.51 0.25
C LEU A 418 7.78 -19.33 0.63
N LEU A 419 8.46 -18.72 -0.36
CA LEU A 419 9.20 -17.49 -0.17
C LEU A 419 8.30 -16.36 0.32
N MET A 420 7.17 -16.10 -0.36
CA MET A 420 6.26 -15.02 0.02
C MET A 420 5.62 -15.24 1.40
N PHE A 421 5.31 -16.50 1.75
CA PHE A 421 4.85 -16.86 3.09
C PHE A 421 5.90 -16.58 4.16
N TRP A 422 7.18 -16.85 3.88
CA TRP A 422 8.27 -16.59 4.81
C TRP A 422 8.63 -15.10 4.91
N LEU A 423 8.74 -14.42 3.77
CA LEU A 423 9.11 -13.00 3.72
C LEU A 423 8.01 -12.11 4.27
N THR A 424 6.74 -12.42 4.02
CA THR A 424 5.62 -11.49 4.26
C THR A 424 4.40 -12.18 4.90
N PRO A 425 4.57 -12.85 6.06
CA PRO A 425 3.58 -13.77 6.63
C PRO A 425 2.22 -13.10 6.90
N THR A 426 2.21 -11.80 7.16
CA THR A 426 1.03 -11.04 7.58
C THR A 426 0.61 -9.97 6.57
N ARG A 427 1.20 -9.93 5.37
CA ARG A 427 0.96 -8.88 4.35
C ARG A 427 0.49 -9.42 3.00
N TYR A 428 0.82 -10.66 2.66
CA TYR A 428 0.51 -11.25 1.36
C TYR A 428 -0.43 -12.45 1.47
N LEU A 429 -1.51 -12.42 0.69
CA LEU A 429 -2.45 -13.53 0.56
C LEU A 429 -2.52 -13.93 -0.90
N PRO A 430 -1.92 -15.07 -1.33
CA PRO A 430 -1.71 -15.38 -2.74
C PRO A 430 -2.94 -15.19 -3.63
N LEU A 431 -4.09 -15.77 -3.26
CA LEU A 431 -5.32 -15.67 -4.06
C LEU A 431 -5.93 -14.26 -4.03
N VAL A 432 -5.97 -13.61 -2.85
CA VAL A 432 -6.54 -12.27 -2.69
C VAL A 432 -5.69 -11.24 -3.41
N SER A 433 -4.37 -11.23 -3.18
CA SER A 433 -3.42 -10.33 -3.86
C SER A 433 -3.39 -10.56 -5.37
N THR A 434 -3.58 -11.80 -5.83
CA THR A 434 -3.77 -12.08 -7.26
C THR A 434 -5.08 -11.48 -7.76
N ALA A 435 -6.20 -11.67 -7.08
CA ALA A 435 -7.49 -11.08 -7.46
C ALA A 435 -7.47 -9.54 -7.50
N VAL A 436 -6.85 -8.88 -6.51
CA VAL A 436 -6.74 -7.41 -6.45
C VAL A 436 -5.94 -6.85 -7.62
N GLY A 437 -4.80 -7.46 -7.95
CA GLY A 437 -4.03 -7.01 -9.11
C GLY A 437 -4.70 -7.35 -10.44
N THR A 438 -5.43 -8.48 -10.54
CA THR A 438 -6.24 -8.82 -11.74
C THR A 438 -7.39 -7.83 -11.94
N PHE A 439 -8.09 -7.47 -10.87
CA PHE A 439 -9.08 -6.39 -10.87
C PHE A 439 -8.47 -5.08 -11.39
N SER A 440 -7.25 -4.75 -10.93
CA SER A 440 -6.55 -3.53 -11.34
C SER A 440 -6.09 -3.57 -12.81
N THR A 441 -5.76 -4.73 -13.36
CA THR A 441 -5.24 -4.91 -14.73
C THR A 441 -6.10 -4.25 -15.80
N PHE A 442 -7.43 -4.39 -15.72
CA PHE A 442 -8.34 -3.91 -16.77
C PHE A 442 -8.32 -2.38 -16.95
N ARG A 443 -8.02 -1.63 -15.89
CA ARG A 443 -7.85 -0.16 -15.96
C ARG A 443 -6.39 0.26 -16.10
N MET A 444 -5.47 -0.54 -15.56
CA MET A 444 -4.06 -0.17 -15.51
C MET A 444 -3.29 -0.47 -16.79
N LEU A 445 -3.58 -1.58 -17.47
CA LEU A 445 -2.90 -1.93 -18.72
C LEU A 445 -3.08 -0.85 -19.81
N PRO A 446 -4.29 -0.29 -20.06
CA PRO A 446 -4.44 0.84 -20.98
C PRO A 446 -3.62 2.08 -20.58
N THR A 447 -3.50 2.34 -19.27
CA THR A 447 -2.70 3.47 -18.77
C THR A 447 -1.20 3.23 -18.98
N VAL A 448 -0.70 2.02 -18.78
CA VAL A 448 0.68 1.63 -19.08
C VAL A 448 0.99 1.85 -20.57
N LEU A 449 0.17 1.27 -21.46
CA LEU A 449 0.35 1.39 -22.90
C LEU A 449 0.30 2.84 -23.37
N SER A 450 -0.69 3.61 -22.88
CA SER A 450 -0.81 5.03 -23.21
C SER A 450 0.37 5.86 -22.71
N SER A 451 0.93 5.54 -21.52
CA SER A 451 2.05 6.30 -20.93
C SER A 451 3.38 5.97 -21.61
N LEU A 452 3.51 4.74 -22.14
CA LEU A 452 4.66 4.37 -22.97
C LEU A 452 4.67 5.15 -24.30
N VAL A 453 3.53 5.31 -24.96
CA VAL A 453 3.45 5.98 -26.28
C VAL A 453 3.38 7.51 -26.15
N ARG A 454 2.63 8.03 -25.17
CA ARG A 454 2.40 9.47 -24.95
C ARG A 454 2.58 9.84 -23.48
N PRO A 455 3.81 9.82 -22.94
CA PRO A 455 4.08 10.01 -21.51
C PRO A 455 3.58 11.35 -20.95
N PHE A 456 3.65 12.43 -21.72
CA PHE A 456 3.29 13.80 -21.28
C PHE A 456 1.93 14.29 -21.81
N GLY A 457 1.14 13.41 -22.46
CA GLY A 457 -0.06 13.82 -23.21
C GLY A 457 -1.38 13.81 -22.42
N LYS A 458 -1.41 13.27 -21.19
CA LYS A 458 -2.63 13.24 -20.36
C LYS A 458 -2.60 14.35 -19.31
N PRO A 459 -3.68 15.16 -19.18
CA PRO A 459 -3.74 16.21 -18.18
C PRO A 459 -3.81 15.63 -16.76
N PHE A 460 -3.21 16.35 -15.81
CA PHE A 460 -3.26 16.01 -14.40
C PHE A 460 -4.70 16.08 -13.86
N LYS A 461 -5.15 15.01 -13.19
CA LYS A 461 -6.44 14.98 -12.48
C LYS A 461 -6.18 14.99 -10.97
N VAL A 462 -6.78 15.94 -10.26
CA VAL A 462 -6.71 16.01 -8.79
C VAL A 462 -7.45 14.80 -8.20
N THR A 463 -6.86 14.16 -7.20
CA THR A 463 -7.53 13.08 -6.48
C THR A 463 -8.63 13.66 -5.59
N PRO A 464 -9.87 13.16 -5.67
CA PRO A 464 -10.91 13.56 -4.73
C PRO A 464 -10.52 13.13 -3.30
N LYS A 465 -10.48 14.08 -2.37
CA LYS A 465 -10.21 13.89 -0.94
C LYS A 465 -11.42 14.38 -0.14
N GLY A 466 -11.86 13.63 0.87
CA GLY A 466 -12.99 14.01 1.72
C GLY A 466 -14.39 13.79 1.10
N SER A 467 -14.49 13.03 0.01
CA SER A 467 -15.77 12.67 -0.61
C SER A 467 -16.20 11.27 -0.16
N SER A 468 -16.94 11.18 0.95
CA SER A 468 -17.48 9.90 1.42
C SER A 468 -18.52 9.35 0.44
N ASN A 469 -18.49 8.04 0.18
CA ASN A 469 -19.52 7.39 -0.61
C ASN A 469 -20.75 7.10 0.25
N GLU A 470 -21.81 7.90 0.11
CA GLU A 470 -23.07 7.70 0.85
C GLU A 470 -23.97 6.61 0.23
N ALA A 471 -23.68 6.19 -1.00
CA ALA A 471 -24.46 5.20 -1.75
C ALA A 471 -23.61 4.00 -2.19
N ASN A 472 -24.28 2.89 -2.48
CA ASN A 472 -23.65 1.75 -3.17
C ASN A 472 -23.30 2.18 -4.60
N VAL A 473 -22.04 1.96 -5.00
CA VAL A 473 -21.57 2.23 -6.37
C VAL A 473 -21.14 0.91 -7.00
N PHE A 474 -21.49 0.72 -8.26
CA PHE A 474 -21.12 -0.47 -9.02
C PHE A 474 -20.14 -0.10 -10.13
N ASP A 475 -18.95 -0.70 -10.11
CA ASP A 475 -17.96 -0.57 -11.17
C ASP A 475 -18.33 -1.47 -12.36
N ALA A 476 -19.25 -0.99 -13.18
CA ALA A 476 -19.73 -1.73 -14.36
C ALA A 476 -18.61 -2.00 -15.37
N TYR A 477 -17.69 -1.06 -15.59
CA TYR A 477 -16.61 -1.20 -16.59
C TYR A 477 -15.72 -2.40 -16.28
N THR A 478 -15.20 -2.46 -15.05
CA THR A 478 -14.29 -3.54 -14.66
C THR A 478 -15.05 -4.86 -14.55
N PHE A 479 -16.30 -4.82 -14.06
CA PHE A 479 -17.14 -6.00 -13.98
C PHE A 479 -17.45 -6.59 -15.36
N THR A 480 -17.74 -5.78 -16.39
CA THR A 480 -18.02 -6.28 -17.74
C THR A 480 -16.84 -7.05 -18.31
N TRP A 481 -15.61 -6.56 -18.13
CA TRP A 481 -14.41 -7.31 -18.52
C TRP A 481 -14.27 -8.62 -17.75
N ILE A 482 -14.40 -8.59 -16.42
CA ILE A 482 -14.32 -9.77 -15.57
C ILE A 482 -15.36 -10.82 -15.98
N ALA A 483 -16.63 -10.41 -16.13
CA ALA A 483 -17.73 -11.26 -16.55
C ALA A 483 -17.49 -11.83 -17.96
N GLY A 484 -16.98 -11.02 -18.90
CA GLY A 484 -16.62 -11.48 -20.24
C GLY A 484 -15.56 -12.59 -20.20
N PHE A 485 -14.48 -12.40 -19.45
CA PHE A 485 -13.43 -13.42 -19.28
C PHE A 485 -13.98 -14.69 -18.62
N ILE A 486 -14.82 -14.58 -17.59
CA ILE A 486 -15.47 -15.74 -16.95
C ILE A 486 -16.33 -16.50 -17.97
N VAL A 487 -17.21 -15.80 -18.69
CA VAL A 487 -18.15 -16.40 -19.64
C VAL A 487 -17.40 -17.08 -20.79
N VAL A 488 -16.44 -16.40 -21.41
CA VAL A 488 -15.67 -16.96 -22.53
C VAL A 488 -14.86 -18.19 -22.10
N THR A 489 -14.27 -18.16 -20.90
CA THR A 489 -13.53 -19.30 -20.34
C THR A 489 -14.47 -20.46 -20.00
N ALA A 490 -15.58 -20.19 -19.30
CA ALA A 490 -16.53 -21.21 -18.87
C ALA A 490 -17.22 -21.88 -20.07
N LEU A 491 -17.63 -21.12 -21.09
CA LEU A 491 -18.18 -21.67 -22.32
C LEU A 491 -17.15 -22.52 -23.06
N GLY A 492 -15.90 -22.05 -23.17
CA GLY A 492 -14.82 -22.83 -23.75
C GLY A 492 -14.59 -24.16 -23.01
N LEU A 493 -14.63 -24.15 -21.68
CA LEU A 493 -14.56 -25.38 -20.87
C LEU A 493 -15.74 -26.31 -21.12
N LEU A 494 -16.97 -25.80 -21.11
CA LEU A 494 -18.18 -26.61 -21.31
C LEU A 494 -18.20 -27.28 -22.69
N ILE A 495 -17.76 -26.57 -23.73
CA ILE A 495 -17.68 -27.11 -25.09
C ILE A 495 -16.64 -28.23 -25.18
N ASN A 496 -15.48 -28.08 -24.54
CA ASN A 496 -14.37 -29.01 -24.72
C ASN A 496 -14.30 -30.15 -23.68
N ILE A 497 -15.02 -30.05 -22.56
CA ILE A 497 -15.09 -31.12 -21.55
C ILE A 497 -16.00 -32.27 -22.00
N VAL A 498 -16.98 -31.98 -22.87
CA VAL A 498 -17.90 -32.95 -23.44
C VAL A 498 -17.30 -33.43 -24.77
N PRO A 499 -16.90 -34.71 -24.89
CA PRO A 499 -16.23 -35.22 -26.09
C PRO A 499 -16.99 -34.96 -27.40
N GLU A 500 -18.33 -35.00 -27.36
CA GLU A 500 -19.21 -34.82 -28.52
C GLU A 500 -19.24 -33.39 -29.05
N THR A 501 -18.90 -32.40 -28.20
CA THR A 501 -18.87 -30.98 -28.59
C THR A 501 -17.46 -30.41 -28.67
N ALA A 502 -16.44 -31.23 -28.37
CA ALA A 502 -15.06 -30.80 -28.32
C ALA A 502 -14.58 -30.26 -29.68
N ARG A 503 -13.95 -29.07 -29.63
CA ARG A 503 -13.41 -28.39 -30.82
C ARG A 503 -11.90 -28.45 -30.90
N VAL A 504 -11.24 -28.78 -29.80
CA VAL A 504 -9.80 -28.97 -29.76
C VAL A 504 -9.47 -30.39 -30.21
N GLU A 505 -8.53 -30.51 -31.16
CA GLU A 505 -8.04 -31.81 -31.63
C GLU A 505 -7.16 -32.49 -30.56
N GLY A 506 -7.34 -33.79 -30.35
CA GLY A 506 -6.59 -34.58 -29.38
C GLY A 506 -7.24 -34.68 -28.00
N SER A 507 -6.48 -35.11 -26.99
CA SER A 507 -6.98 -35.22 -25.61
C SER A 507 -7.08 -33.83 -24.96
N PHE A 508 -8.20 -33.59 -24.28
CA PHE A 508 -8.43 -32.34 -23.56
C PHE A 508 -7.36 -32.13 -22.46
N SER A 509 -6.73 -30.96 -22.46
CA SER A 509 -5.65 -30.64 -21.52
C SER A 509 -6.20 -30.39 -20.12
N ALA A 510 -5.97 -31.35 -19.22
CA ALA A 510 -6.29 -31.23 -17.79
C ALA A 510 -5.64 -29.98 -17.14
N ILE A 511 -4.53 -29.52 -17.69
CA ILE A 511 -3.76 -28.39 -17.17
C ILE A 511 -4.41 -27.07 -17.60
N ALA A 512 -4.86 -26.99 -18.85
CA ALA A 512 -5.66 -25.85 -19.29
C ALA A 512 -6.98 -25.77 -18.50
N ALA A 513 -7.60 -26.91 -18.19
CA ALA A 513 -8.77 -26.97 -17.33
C ALA A 513 -8.49 -26.45 -15.90
N LEU A 514 -7.39 -26.89 -15.29
CA LEU A 514 -6.95 -26.43 -13.98
C LEU A 514 -6.72 -24.91 -13.95
N TRP A 515 -5.94 -24.38 -14.89
CA TRP A 515 -5.67 -22.94 -14.98
C TRP A 515 -6.93 -22.13 -15.28
N SER A 516 -7.84 -22.64 -16.11
CA SER A 516 -9.14 -22.02 -16.35
C SER A 516 -9.97 -21.93 -15.06
N GLY A 517 -10.00 -23.01 -14.26
CA GLY A 517 -10.66 -23.02 -12.96
C GLY A 517 -10.05 -22.02 -11.97
N ILE A 518 -8.72 -21.98 -11.87
CA ILE A 518 -8.01 -20.99 -11.03
C ILE A 518 -8.33 -19.56 -11.48
N ASN A 519 -8.29 -19.29 -12.78
CA ASN A 519 -8.61 -17.98 -13.35
C ASN A 519 -10.05 -17.57 -13.03
N ILE A 520 -11.02 -18.49 -13.16
CA ILE A 520 -12.43 -18.24 -12.79
C ILE A 520 -12.55 -17.89 -11.30
N VAL A 521 -11.89 -18.63 -10.41
CA VAL A 521 -11.91 -18.34 -8.96
C VAL A 521 -11.32 -16.95 -8.67
N VAL A 522 -10.18 -16.62 -9.27
CA VAL A 522 -9.54 -15.31 -9.13
C VAL A 522 -10.45 -14.19 -9.65
N LEU A 523 -11.10 -14.39 -10.80
CA LEU A 523 -12.03 -13.44 -11.40
C LEU A 523 -13.31 -13.28 -10.56
N ILE A 524 -13.82 -14.34 -9.95
CA ILE A 524 -14.95 -14.27 -9.00
C ILE A 524 -14.57 -13.40 -7.80
N ILE A 525 -13.42 -13.63 -7.17
CA ILE A 525 -12.97 -12.78 -6.06
C ILE A 525 -12.79 -11.32 -6.52
N ALA A 526 -12.19 -11.10 -7.70
CA ALA A 526 -12.01 -9.77 -8.28
C ALA A 526 -13.36 -9.06 -8.54
N SER A 527 -14.39 -9.81 -8.95
CA SER A 527 -15.74 -9.27 -9.18
C SER A 527 -16.37 -8.71 -7.92
N LEU A 528 -16.07 -9.29 -6.74
CA LEU A 528 -16.59 -8.83 -5.45
C LEU A 528 -16.11 -7.40 -5.13
N ILE A 529 -14.93 -7.02 -5.64
CA ILE A 529 -14.34 -5.69 -5.47
C ILE A 529 -15.17 -4.63 -6.22
N CYS A 530 -15.83 -5.00 -7.32
CA CYS A 530 -16.63 -4.09 -8.15
C CYS A 530 -17.90 -3.56 -7.45
N PHE A 531 -18.31 -4.20 -6.35
CA PHE A 531 -19.48 -3.82 -5.57
C PHE A 531 -19.05 -2.98 -4.37
N GLU A 532 -19.07 -1.67 -4.55
CA GLU A 532 -18.65 -0.71 -3.55
C GLU A 532 -19.74 -0.47 -2.50
N LYS A 533 -19.37 -0.65 -1.22
CA LYS A 533 -20.27 -0.44 -0.08
C LYS A 533 -20.33 1.04 0.30
N PRO A 534 -21.43 1.52 0.90
CA PRO A 534 -21.54 2.89 1.39
C PRO A 534 -20.63 3.02 2.62
N ARG A 535 -19.91 4.14 2.70
CA ARG A 535 -18.96 4.44 3.76
C ARG A 535 -19.32 5.76 4.39
N ARG A 536 -19.66 5.72 5.68
CA ARG A 536 -19.48 6.88 6.53
C ARG A 536 -18.01 6.99 6.88
N LEU A 537 -17.46 8.21 6.91
CA LEU A 537 -16.13 8.53 7.44
C LEU A 537 -16.06 8.08 8.91
N LEU A 538 -15.83 6.79 9.15
CA LEU A 538 -15.71 6.20 10.47
C LEU A 538 -14.29 6.46 10.97
N GLN A 539 -14.09 7.67 11.48
CA GLN A 539 -12.86 8.19 12.09
C GLN A 539 -12.70 7.78 13.57
N ALA A 540 -13.38 6.72 13.99
CA ALA A 540 -13.39 6.31 15.39
C ALA A 540 -12.25 5.33 15.70
N PHE A 541 -11.40 5.65 16.66
CA PHE A 541 -10.34 4.77 17.13
C PHE A 541 -10.91 3.78 18.14
N LYS A 542 -10.43 2.53 18.09
CA LYS A 542 -10.68 1.55 19.14
C LYS A 542 -9.63 1.74 20.24
N LEU A 543 -10.08 1.76 21.49
CA LEU A 543 -9.23 1.90 22.66
C LEU A 543 -9.86 1.16 23.84
N ASP A 544 -9.14 1.07 24.94
CA ASP A 544 -9.62 0.48 26.20
C ASP A 544 -9.04 1.30 27.35
N GLU A 545 -9.66 2.45 27.62
CA GLU A 545 -9.21 3.40 28.65
C GLU A 545 -10.29 3.56 29.72
N PRO A 546 -9.90 3.64 31.01
CA PRO A 546 -10.84 3.97 32.07
C PRO A 546 -11.35 5.40 31.88
N VAL A 547 -12.66 5.58 32.04
CA VAL A 547 -13.31 6.89 32.01
C VAL A 547 -14.33 6.98 33.12
N ASP A 548 -14.60 8.21 33.56
CA ASP A 548 -15.68 8.50 34.50
C ASP A 548 -16.83 9.16 33.76
N LEU A 549 -18.05 8.68 33.99
CA LEU A 549 -19.27 9.20 33.41
C LEU A 549 -20.26 9.57 34.53
N ASP A 550 -20.34 10.86 34.87
CA ASP A 550 -21.10 11.37 36.01
C ASP A 550 -20.83 10.63 37.34
N GLY A 551 -19.56 10.29 37.63
CA GLY A 551 -19.21 9.54 38.85
C GLY A 551 -19.35 8.02 38.70
N VAL A 552 -19.70 7.52 37.52
CA VAL A 552 -19.75 6.08 37.22
C VAL A 552 -18.51 5.67 36.44
N GLU A 553 -17.79 4.69 36.97
CA GLU A 553 -16.68 4.06 36.25
C GLU A 553 -17.16 3.32 35.00
N GLY A 554 -16.55 3.66 33.87
CA GLY A 554 -16.76 3.04 32.59
C GLY A 554 -15.44 2.79 31.85
N ARG A 555 -15.53 2.13 30.70
CA ARG A 555 -14.42 1.92 29.79
C ARG A 555 -14.72 2.49 28.42
N LEU A 556 -13.88 3.40 27.94
CA LEU A 556 -13.99 3.99 26.62
C LEU A 556 -13.49 2.98 25.59
N VAL A 557 -14.40 2.46 24.76
CA VAL A 557 -14.10 1.41 23.77
C VAL A 557 -13.92 1.96 22.35
N SER A 558 -14.47 3.15 22.09
CA SER A 558 -14.35 3.83 20.80
C SER A 558 -14.39 5.34 20.98
N LEU A 559 -13.57 6.09 20.24
CA LEU A 559 -13.48 7.55 20.33
C LEU A 559 -13.21 8.17 18.95
N SER A 560 -13.98 9.20 18.57
CA SER A 560 -13.75 10.05 17.39
C SER A 560 -13.65 11.52 17.83
N LEU A 561 -13.64 12.47 16.89
CA LEU A 561 -13.62 13.91 17.23
C LEU A 561 -14.94 14.45 17.80
N ASP A 562 -16.02 13.69 17.65
CA ASP A 562 -17.40 14.10 17.92
C ASP A 562 -18.23 13.04 18.68
N LYS A 563 -17.67 11.83 18.88
CA LYS A 563 -18.38 10.70 19.48
C LYS A 563 -17.47 9.88 20.40
N ALA A 564 -18.09 9.27 21.40
CA ALA A 564 -17.47 8.26 22.25
C ALA A 564 -18.44 7.08 22.44
N VAL A 565 -17.89 5.89 22.58
CA VAL A 565 -18.64 4.71 23.02
C VAL A 565 -18.04 4.24 24.33
N VAL A 566 -18.84 4.27 25.40
CA VAL A 566 -18.41 3.88 26.75
C VAL A 566 -19.13 2.61 27.17
N ALA A 567 -18.38 1.59 27.54
CA ALA A 567 -18.88 0.36 28.14
C ALA A 567 -19.02 0.53 29.66
N VAL A 568 -20.23 0.28 30.17
CA VAL A 568 -20.57 0.37 31.61
C VAL A 568 -21.25 -0.90 32.09
N SER A 569 -21.33 -1.09 33.42
CA SER A 569 -22.09 -2.18 34.04
C SER A 569 -23.58 -2.10 33.70
N THR A 570 -24.26 -3.25 33.59
CA THR A 570 -25.72 -3.30 33.34
C THR A 570 -26.57 -2.75 34.48
N GLU A 571 -26.01 -2.58 35.67
CA GLU A 571 -26.71 -2.04 36.84
C GLU A 571 -26.74 -0.50 36.84
N THR A 572 -25.93 0.13 35.98
CA THR A 572 -25.83 1.59 35.90
C THR A 572 -27.09 2.20 35.30
N ARG A 573 -27.69 3.16 36.00
CA ARG A 573 -28.81 3.97 35.50
C ARG A 573 -28.41 5.44 35.42
N PHE A 574 -28.58 6.04 34.24
CA PHE A 574 -28.41 7.48 34.04
C PHE A 574 -29.75 8.18 34.20
N LYS A 575 -29.78 9.28 34.96
CA LYS A 575 -31.00 10.07 35.18
C LYS A 575 -31.27 11.09 34.06
N SER A 576 -30.27 11.35 33.23
CA SER A 576 -30.26 12.39 32.21
C SER A 576 -29.68 11.83 30.91
N THR A 577 -30.13 12.38 29.78
CA THR A 577 -29.51 12.14 28.47
C THR A 577 -28.23 12.96 28.29
N LYS A 578 -28.03 14.02 29.08
CA LYS A 578 -26.75 14.74 29.17
C LYS A 578 -25.92 14.19 30.31
N VAL A 579 -24.69 13.81 30.01
CA VAL A 579 -23.74 13.22 30.94
C VAL A 579 -22.39 13.93 30.85
N ARG A 580 -21.67 14.06 31.98
CA ARG A 580 -20.29 14.54 31.97
C ARG A 580 -19.34 13.39 31.77
N LEU A 581 -18.61 13.42 30.66
CA LEU A 581 -17.58 12.47 30.30
C LEU A 581 -16.21 13.02 30.70
N ASN A 582 -15.58 12.36 31.65
CA ASN A 582 -14.25 12.68 32.12
C ASN A 582 -13.23 11.75 31.45
N ILE A 583 -12.44 12.32 30.54
CA ILE A 583 -11.34 11.65 29.85
C ILE A 583 -10.03 12.21 30.40
N GLU A 584 -9.06 11.35 30.71
CA GLU A 584 -7.75 11.77 31.18
C GLU A 584 -7.09 12.79 30.24
N GLY A 585 -6.68 13.93 30.78
CA GLY A 585 -6.03 15.02 30.05
C GLY A 585 -6.97 16.07 29.43
N PHE A 586 -8.29 15.90 29.56
CA PHE A 586 -9.32 16.80 29.06
C PHE A 586 -10.09 17.45 30.21
N ALA A 587 -10.63 18.64 29.97
CA ALA A 587 -11.69 19.16 30.84
C ALA A 587 -12.93 18.25 30.73
N PRO A 588 -13.77 18.16 31.78
CA PRO A 588 -15.03 17.41 31.72
C PRO A 588 -15.85 17.78 30.49
N LEU A 589 -16.13 16.81 29.62
CA LEU A 589 -16.85 17.02 28.38
C LEU A 589 -18.36 16.83 28.63
N GLU A 590 -19.18 17.81 28.25
CA GLU A 590 -20.62 17.59 28.18
C GLU A 590 -20.95 16.75 26.94
N ALA A 591 -21.55 15.58 27.15
CA ALA A 591 -21.93 14.68 26.08
C ALA A 591 -23.40 14.28 26.15
N ASP A 592 -24.04 14.19 25.00
CA ASP A 592 -25.39 13.68 24.82
C ASP A 592 -25.35 12.16 24.60
N LEU A 593 -26.02 11.40 25.45
CA LEU A 593 -26.36 9.99 25.25
C LEU A 593 -27.42 9.88 24.15
N LYS A 594 -27.02 9.41 22.97
CA LYS A 594 -27.92 9.24 21.81
C LYS A 594 -28.45 7.82 21.68
N GLN A 595 -27.66 6.82 22.07
CA GLN A 595 -28.04 5.42 21.90
C GLN A 595 -27.42 4.55 22.99
N VAL A 596 -28.17 3.53 23.44
CA VAL A 596 -27.67 2.47 24.31
C VAL A 596 -27.80 1.16 23.54
N THR A 597 -26.69 0.43 23.43
CA THR A 597 -26.67 -0.88 22.78
C THR A 597 -26.19 -1.95 23.76
N GLN A 598 -26.73 -3.15 23.61
CA GLN A 598 -26.34 -4.33 24.37
C GLN A 598 -25.76 -5.34 23.38
N ARG A 599 -24.48 -5.68 23.50
CA ARG A 599 -23.91 -6.82 22.76
C ARG A 599 -24.09 -8.10 23.58
N ARG A 600 -24.81 -9.08 23.02
CA ARG A 600 -24.77 -10.47 23.51
C ARG A 600 -23.53 -11.14 22.91
N GLY A 601 -22.53 -11.40 23.74
CA GLY A 601 -21.40 -12.25 23.37
C GLY A 601 -20.06 -11.55 23.40
N ASP A 602 -19.39 -11.63 24.55
CA ASP A 602 -18.01 -12.05 24.61
C ASP A 602 -17.94 -13.11 25.72
N ILE A 603 -18.01 -14.40 25.34
CA ILE A 603 -17.73 -15.49 26.29
C ILE A 603 -16.23 -15.41 26.59
N THR A 604 -15.86 -14.52 27.51
CA THR A 604 -14.55 -14.55 28.14
C THR A 604 -14.49 -15.81 29.00
N ARG A 605 -13.32 -16.45 29.07
CA ARG A 605 -13.06 -17.68 29.85
C ARG A 605 -13.27 -17.51 31.37
N THR A 606 -13.77 -16.37 31.81
CA THR A 606 -13.92 -15.93 33.19
C THR A 606 -15.25 -15.19 33.35
N GLY A 607 -16.37 -15.92 33.50
CA GLY A 607 -17.64 -15.44 34.07
C GLY A 607 -18.18 -14.07 33.59
N ASP A 608 -19.10 -14.10 32.64
CA ASP A 608 -19.67 -12.93 31.95
C ASP A 608 -20.37 -11.91 32.88
N LYS A 609 -19.91 -10.64 32.89
CA LYS A 609 -20.74 -9.49 33.26
C LYS A 609 -21.23 -8.84 31.97
N GLN A 610 -22.54 -8.85 31.75
CA GLN A 610 -23.18 -8.11 30.67
C GLN A 610 -22.77 -6.62 30.77
N ARG A 611 -22.47 -5.97 29.63
CA ARG A 611 -22.13 -4.54 29.57
C ARG A 611 -23.07 -3.79 28.63
N TYR A 612 -23.45 -2.58 29.03
CA TYR A 612 -24.11 -1.63 28.14
C TYR A 612 -23.06 -0.77 27.44
N TYR A 613 -23.27 -0.50 26.17
CA TYR A 613 -22.46 0.39 25.36
C TYR A 613 -23.25 1.67 25.10
N LEU A 614 -22.79 2.76 25.71
CA LEU A 614 -23.38 4.09 25.64
C LEU A 614 -22.74 4.85 24.49
N HIS A 615 -23.54 5.27 23.51
CA HIS A 615 -23.09 6.10 22.39
C HIS A 615 -23.33 7.56 22.74
N LEU A 616 -22.23 8.26 23.00
CA LEU A 616 -22.18 9.64 23.44
C LEU A 616 -21.75 10.53 22.27
N HIS A 617 -22.38 11.68 22.14
CA HIS A 617 -22.04 12.72 21.16
C HIS A 617 -21.65 14.00 21.88
N TYR A 618 -20.61 14.67 21.44
CA TYR A 618 -20.15 15.93 22.02
C TYR A 618 -19.63 16.86 20.93
N ASP A 619 -19.53 18.16 21.24
CA ASP A 619 -19.02 19.17 20.33
C ASP A 619 -17.72 19.75 20.90
N LEU A 620 -16.59 19.50 20.22
CA LEU A 620 -15.29 20.04 20.59
C LEU A 620 -14.97 21.27 19.74
N ARG A 621 -14.59 22.35 20.42
CA ARG A 621 -14.17 23.62 19.80
C ARG A 621 -12.85 24.10 20.36
N GLY A 622 -12.14 24.93 19.58
CA GLY A 622 -10.92 25.59 20.01
C GLY A 622 -9.86 24.60 20.50
N PHE A 623 -9.27 24.89 21.66
CA PHE A 623 -8.14 24.16 22.21
C PHE A 623 -8.46 22.69 22.57
N GLU A 624 -9.67 22.40 23.06
CA GLU A 624 -10.05 21.01 23.40
C GLU A 624 -10.18 20.14 22.15
N ARG A 625 -10.61 20.72 21.02
CA ARG A 625 -10.59 20.03 19.73
C ARG A 625 -9.18 19.66 19.30
N ASP A 626 -8.22 20.56 19.50
CA ASP A 626 -6.81 20.32 19.14
C ASP A 626 -6.19 19.24 19.99
N LYS A 627 -6.43 19.28 21.31
CA LYS A 627 -6.01 18.22 22.21
C LYS A 627 -6.55 16.87 21.79
N MET A 628 -7.82 16.82 21.36
CA MET A 628 -8.44 15.58 20.89
C MET A 628 -7.81 15.10 19.59
N ILE A 629 -7.54 16.01 18.65
CA ILE A 629 -6.79 15.70 17.43
C ILE A 629 -5.41 15.11 17.79
N ILE A 630 -4.65 15.77 18.67
CA ILE A 630 -3.33 15.31 19.09
C ILE A 630 -3.42 13.92 19.74
N LYS A 631 -4.36 13.71 20.67
CA LYS A 631 -4.57 12.40 21.30
C LYS A 631 -4.86 11.32 20.26
N LEU A 632 -5.86 11.53 19.39
CA LEU A 632 -6.33 10.51 18.45
C LEU A 632 -5.33 10.22 17.32
N TYR A 633 -4.69 11.25 16.78
CA TYR A 633 -3.89 11.15 15.56
C TYR A 633 -2.38 11.18 15.77
N THR A 634 -1.93 11.42 17.01
CA THR A 634 -0.50 11.34 17.37
C THR A 634 -0.23 10.43 18.58
N GLY A 635 -1.29 9.90 19.19
CA GLY A 635 -1.21 8.96 20.31
C GLY A 635 -0.93 7.52 19.89
N ARG A 636 -1.16 6.60 20.83
CA ARG A 636 -0.82 5.16 20.69
C ARG A 636 -1.86 4.36 19.90
N TYR A 637 -2.85 5.00 19.29
CA TYR A 637 -3.96 4.30 18.65
C TYR A 637 -3.57 3.77 17.27
N SER A 638 -3.88 2.50 17.01
CA SER A 638 -3.66 1.86 15.70
C SER A 638 -4.88 1.06 15.27
N ARG A 639 -5.10 0.99 13.96
CA ARG A 639 -5.96 -0.02 13.33
C ARG A 639 -5.14 -1.06 12.56
N ASP A 640 -3.83 -1.13 12.81
CA ASP A 640 -2.97 -2.13 12.19
C ASP A 640 -3.48 -3.53 12.48
N VAL A 641 -3.36 -4.40 11.47
CA VAL A 641 -3.66 -5.83 11.58
C VAL A 641 -2.33 -6.52 11.92
N PRO A 642 -2.11 -6.92 13.19
CA PRO A 642 -0.83 -7.48 13.60
C PRO A 642 -0.59 -8.86 12.98
N ASP A 643 -1.65 -9.64 12.79
CA ASP A 643 -1.62 -10.97 12.18
C ASP A 643 -2.89 -11.22 11.35
N ILE A 644 -2.76 -12.07 10.31
CA ILE A 644 -3.87 -12.43 9.43
C ILE A 644 -4.51 -13.72 9.94
N ASP A 645 -5.78 -13.63 10.37
CA ASP A 645 -6.61 -14.82 10.55
C ASP A 645 -7.10 -15.35 9.20
N LYS A 646 -6.34 -16.30 8.63
CA LYS A 646 -6.62 -16.91 7.32
C LYS A 646 -7.98 -17.61 7.25
N ILE A 647 -8.46 -18.16 8.37
CA ILE A 647 -9.77 -18.81 8.46
C ILE A 647 -10.85 -17.73 8.39
N ALA A 648 -10.72 -16.66 9.18
CA ALA A 648 -11.66 -15.54 9.15
C ALA A 648 -11.69 -14.86 7.77
N VAL A 649 -10.55 -14.70 7.09
CA VAL A 649 -10.49 -14.19 5.71
C VAL A 649 -11.30 -15.09 4.78
N SER A 650 -11.06 -16.40 4.79
CA SER A 650 -11.74 -17.35 3.90
C SER A 650 -13.25 -17.39 4.15
N VAL A 651 -13.66 -17.40 5.42
CA VAL A 651 -15.08 -17.37 5.81
C VAL A 651 -15.74 -16.06 5.37
N ASN A 652 -15.10 -14.91 5.55
CA ASN A 652 -15.68 -13.62 5.16
C ASN A 652 -15.78 -13.48 3.63
N LEU A 653 -14.80 -13.96 2.87
CA LEU A 653 -14.88 -13.99 1.40
C LEU A 653 -16.06 -14.86 0.93
N LEU A 654 -16.26 -16.03 1.54
CA LEU A 654 -17.41 -16.89 1.23
C LEU A 654 -18.73 -16.22 1.60
N LEU A 655 -18.85 -15.67 2.81
CA LEU A 655 -20.04 -14.92 3.22
C LEU A 655 -20.32 -13.78 2.23
N ARG A 656 -19.28 -13.04 1.83
CA ARG A 656 -19.38 -11.93 0.90
C ARG A 656 -19.90 -12.37 -0.46
N ALA A 657 -19.44 -13.50 -0.98
CA ALA A 657 -19.92 -14.09 -2.23
C ALA A 657 -21.41 -14.43 -2.19
N PHE A 658 -21.96 -14.78 -1.01
CA PHE A 658 -23.39 -15.03 -0.79
C PHE A 658 -24.17 -13.81 -0.29
N GLY A 659 -23.61 -12.60 -0.40
CA GLY A 659 -24.30 -11.36 0.00
C GLY A 659 -24.42 -11.14 1.52
N ARG A 660 -23.66 -11.90 2.33
CA ARG A 660 -23.61 -11.76 3.78
C ARG A 660 -22.30 -11.09 4.21
N THR A 661 -22.32 -10.31 5.29
CA THR A 661 -21.11 -9.79 5.93
C THR A 661 -21.18 -10.08 7.41
N ARG A 662 -20.12 -10.65 7.99
CA ARG A 662 -20.02 -10.77 9.44
C ARG A 662 -19.72 -9.37 9.98
N THR A 663 -20.71 -8.73 10.60
CA THR A 663 -20.47 -7.51 11.37
C THR A 663 -19.62 -7.90 12.59
N ALA A 664 -18.34 -7.51 12.59
CA ALA A 664 -17.46 -7.61 13.76
C ALA A 664 -17.76 -6.51 14.79
#